data_AF-A0A6N8H6S5-F1
#
_entry.id   AF-A0A6N8H6S5-F1
#
_cell.length_a   1.000
_cell.length_b   1.000
_cell.length_c   1.000
_cell.angle_alpha   90.00
_cell.angle_beta   90.00
_cell.angle_gamma   90.00
#
_symmetry.space_group_name_H-M   'P 1'
#
loop_
_entity.id
_entity.type
_entity.pdbx_description
1 polymer ?
#
loop_
_entity_poly.entity_id
_entity_poly.type
_entity_poly.pdbx_seq_one_letter_code
_entity_poly.pdbx_strand_id
1 'polypeptide(L)'
;MNTELNFPRRLLAGLTALALLLMLALPVWAEGEETEKLPVSINSVEDLLQLVADCRLDSWSEDRTVDLNTDLDLTGVDFAGIPTFSGTFDGNSHTISGLSLVDDGSVTGFFRYIQADGVVHDLTIRGRSMPSGSRTTVGGIVGSNAGTLINCRFEGVASGASIVGGIAGTNLSSGTINNCTTTGSVYGAHFIGGIVGENHGVVINCGNDANVNTTVDQNEVDLSELTLNDLIGTENAADITDIGGIAGTSSGVVRACLNHGTVGYLHIGYNIGGIVGSQTGYVEGCVNYGPVYARKEGGGIVGQMEPSSTLLYSQDTLQELGGELETLQTLVNRACDDASAAGSSLSNQLNDLQSRITGARNAVDTLLDQTKNGVSLSTQTIKTDLSALINGSLSGSENNQGNQHWDLDATIPTPTPTPLPDDDTPVETPTPEEPSQPDPPATPAPAPAPDPVVPEPEVPAETQPNTSTEADYSTDTQAMDETGRVVHGQPDLSIDINHNGSGSLDASAVAGADGSLSLTIPSIAVDSDRITAAKNDLSGSLTSITDTVSGLSSDTNNNLQALINDIRAITAQMNKIGQTLSGASQNVTTDTDDLINDVSDEDTEEDVEGKVTNCINEGNVNADINAGGITGAMARENDLDPEDDFTIDGSQSLNFTFKSRVVVRDCTNYGTVTAKKENAGGIVGSMEMGSAISCYGFGAVDAEDAKCVGGVAGSSKSIVRESGAKCRLSGSKQVGGIVGSGKTVENCRAMVVIDTATEQMGAIAGYVEDPLGGDVTGNTFVDEGSSGIDGVSYAGIAEPMSYDDFLAQGDVPLAFSNLTLRFMDGDTLVAQCDVPYGGSLADKDVPVVPAKEGSYGEWDTTDFSSITFDMTINAEYSQMNTTRESSAERDGRAILLVEGTFATTEALDLTESSDAPAAVGSHLESWSFDIDGDTSHTMRYLAPDGPDNVEVYLQTADGWQKVDTTVDGSYLKFTAPAGTTGLAAFRLPESKVPLIAVCAGGAAALILVLALIHKKRKARKAKKAVKKAEAEAKE
;
A
#
# COMPACT_ATOMS: atom_id res chain seq x y z
N MET A 1 65.20 42.12 -74.42
CA MET A 1 64.11 42.98 -73.95
C MET A 1 63.12 42.09 -73.23
N ASN A 2 62.92 42.36 -71.95
CA ASN A 2 62.45 41.42 -70.93
C ASN A 2 61.01 40.94 -71.16
N THR A 3 60.91 39.74 -71.70
CA THR A 3 59.78 38.82 -71.53
C THR A 3 60.02 38.02 -70.25
N GLU A 4 59.51 38.49 -69.12
CA GLU A 4 59.56 37.75 -67.86
C GLU A 4 58.23 37.93 -67.12
N LEU A 5 57.56 36.78 -66.94
CA LEU A 5 56.78 36.41 -65.76
C LEU A 5 55.52 37.20 -65.41
N ASN A 6 54.41 36.82 -66.04
CA ASN A 6 53.11 36.73 -65.35
C ASN A 6 52.47 35.34 -65.49
N PHE A 7 53.28 34.33 -65.81
CA PHE A 7 52.86 32.93 -65.89
C PHE A 7 52.70 32.25 -64.51
N PRO A 8 53.56 32.48 -63.49
CA PRO A 8 53.42 31.75 -62.23
C PRO A 8 52.17 32.17 -61.44
N ARG A 9 51.71 33.43 -61.55
CA ARG A 9 50.49 33.89 -60.86
C ARG A 9 49.19 33.41 -61.49
N ARG A 10 49.15 33.23 -62.82
CA ARG A 10 47.97 32.69 -63.53
C ARG A 10 47.91 31.17 -63.45
N LEU A 11 49.06 30.50 -63.36
CA LEU A 11 49.15 29.06 -63.09
C LEU A 11 48.75 28.75 -61.65
N LEU A 12 49.17 29.57 -60.68
CA LEU A 12 48.77 29.40 -59.27
C LEU A 12 47.28 29.68 -59.05
N ALA A 13 46.72 30.72 -59.70
CA ALA A 13 45.29 31.01 -59.67
C ALA A 13 44.45 29.95 -60.41
N GLY A 14 44.99 29.37 -61.49
CA GLY A 14 44.36 28.25 -62.21
C GLY A 14 44.40 26.94 -61.44
N LEU A 15 45.50 26.65 -60.72
CA LEU A 15 45.64 25.49 -59.84
C LEU A 15 44.77 25.62 -58.59
N THR A 16 44.65 26.82 -57.99
CA THR A 16 43.73 27.03 -56.87
C THR A 16 42.27 26.99 -57.29
N ALA A 17 41.91 27.54 -58.46
CA ALA A 17 40.55 27.42 -59.00
C ALA A 17 40.20 25.97 -59.41
N LEU A 18 41.15 25.21 -59.96
CA LEU A 18 40.98 23.80 -60.28
C LEU A 18 40.90 22.93 -59.01
N ALA A 19 41.66 23.25 -57.96
CA ALA A 19 41.54 22.60 -56.66
C ALA A 19 40.20 22.91 -55.97
N LEU A 20 39.70 24.14 -56.06
CA LEU A 20 38.36 24.53 -55.57
C LEU A 20 37.24 23.87 -56.37
N LEU A 21 37.38 23.72 -57.70
CA LEU A 21 36.42 22.99 -58.54
C LEU A 21 36.47 21.47 -58.36
N LEU A 22 37.64 20.89 -58.06
CA LEU A 22 37.75 19.47 -57.69
C LEU A 22 37.24 19.19 -56.27
N MET A 23 37.27 20.18 -55.36
CA MET A 23 36.59 20.10 -54.06
C MET A 23 35.06 20.24 -54.17
N LEU A 24 34.55 20.96 -55.18
CA LEU A 24 33.11 21.14 -55.43
C LEU A 24 32.49 20.07 -56.34
N ALA A 25 33.30 19.21 -56.98
CA ALA A 25 32.87 18.16 -57.89
C ALA A 25 33.17 16.73 -57.40
N LEU A 26 33.61 16.58 -56.14
CA LEU A 26 33.37 15.33 -55.44
C LEU A 26 31.88 15.30 -55.11
N PRO A 27 31.14 14.27 -55.55
CA PRO A 27 29.90 13.95 -54.87
C PRO A 27 30.27 13.79 -53.40
N VAL A 28 29.71 14.61 -52.52
CA VAL A 28 29.56 14.20 -51.12
C VAL A 28 28.53 13.07 -51.18
N TRP A 29 29.02 11.88 -51.53
CA TRP A 29 28.44 10.62 -51.09
C TRP A 29 29.03 10.41 -49.72
N ALA A 30 28.51 11.20 -48.78
CA ALA A 30 28.21 10.72 -47.45
C ALA A 30 26.67 10.69 -47.42
N GLU A 31 25.97 9.90 -48.23
CA GLU A 31 25.68 8.50 -47.85
C GLU A 31 26.62 8.06 -46.75
N GLY A 32 26.24 8.35 -45.50
CA GLY A 32 26.67 7.48 -44.42
C GLY A 32 26.34 6.08 -44.92
N GLU A 33 27.37 5.33 -45.30
CA GLU A 33 27.28 3.89 -45.16
C GLU A 33 26.85 3.73 -43.70
N GLU A 34 25.58 3.39 -43.48
CA GLU A 34 25.15 2.68 -42.28
C GLU A 34 26.08 1.48 -42.22
N THR A 35 27.24 1.70 -41.59
CA THR A 35 28.21 0.66 -41.38
C THR A 35 27.56 -0.10 -40.24
N GLU A 36 26.74 -1.12 -40.57
CA GLU A 36 26.12 -1.99 -39.56
C GLU A 36 27.20 -2.32 -38.54
N LYS A 37 27.04 -1.78 -37.32
CA LYS A 37 28.02 -2.01 -36.27
C LYS A 37 27.94 -3.50 -35.95
N LEU A 38 29.04 -4.21 -36.18
CA LEU A 38 29.07 -5.66 -36.02
C LEU A 38 28.66 -6.07 -34.59
N PRO A 39 27.91 -7.17 -34.45
CA PRO A 39 27.49 -7.67 -33.14
C PRO A 39 28.72 -8.04 -32.29
N VAL A 40 28.61 -7.80 -30.98
CA VAL A 40 29.64 -8.09 -29.98
C VAL A 40 29.26 -9.38 -29.26
N SER A 41 30.02 -10.46 -29.46
CA SER A 41 29.75 -11.73 -28.80
C SER A 41 30.55 -11.88 -27.50
N ILE A 42 29.87 -12.04 -26.37
CA ILE A 42 30.47 -12.30 -25.06
C ILE A 42 30.52 -13.82 -24.83
N ASN A 43 31.73 -14.38 -24.78
CA ASN A 43 31.98 -15.80 -24.56
C ASN A 43 32.79 -16.09 -23.29
N SER A 44 33.22 -15.03 -22.58
CA SER A 44 34.05 -15.12 -21.39
C SER A 44 33.93 -13.84 -20.55
N VAL A 45 34.41 -13.91 -19.30
CA VAL A 45 34.48 -12.75 -18.40
C VAL A 45 35.38 -11.65 -18.97
N GLU A 46 36.45 -12.00 -19.68
CA GLU A 46 37.34 -11.02 -20.32
C GLU A 46 36.61 -10.22 -21.40
N ASP A 47 35.74 -10.86 -22.20
CA ASP A 47 34.93 -10.18 -23.20
C ASP A 47 33.94 -9.20 -22.55
N LEU A 48 33.38 -9.56 -21.39
CA LEU A 48 32.52 -8.67 -20.61
C LEU A 48 33.29 -7.47 -20.05
N LEU A 49 34.51 -7.67 -19.53
CA LEU A 49 35.35 -6.58 -19.06
C LEU A 49 35.79 -5.65 -20.19
N GLN A 50 35.97 -6.20 -21.40
CA GLN A 50 36.23 -5.39 -22.59
C GLN A 50 35.01 -4.54 -22.95
N LEU A 51 33.79 -5.09 -22.88
CA LEU A 51 32.56 -4.31 -23.04
C LEU A 51 32.50 -3.15 -22.04
N VAL A 52 32.79 -3.38 -20.76
CA VAL A 52 32.85 -2.33 -19.73
C VAL A 52 33.83 -1.23 -20.09
N ALA A 53 35.00 -1.58 -20.64
CA ALA A 53 36.00 -0.59 -21.05
C ALA A 53 35.56 0.26 -22.24
N ASP A 54 34.78 -0.32 -23.16
CA ASP A 54 34.31 0.32 -24.38
C ASP A 54 33.04 1.17 -24.17
N CYS A 55 32.14 0.74 -23.30
CA CYS A 55 30.90 1.44 -22.89
C CYS A 55 31.13 2.67 -21.98
N ARG A 56 32.24 3.40 -22.17
CA ARG A 56 32.52 4.66 -21.47
C ARG A 56 31.84 5.88 -22.08
N LEU A 57 31.48 5.78 -23.36
CA LEU A 57 30.71 6.79 -24.09
C LEU A 57 29.37 6.16 -24.47
N ASP A 58 28.30 6.91 -24.28
CA ASP A 58 26.92 6.58 -24.67
C ASP A 58 26.80 6.20 -26.15
N SER A 59 27.49 6.91 -27.04
CA SER A 59 27.50 6.68 -28.50
C SER A 59 28.19 5.38 -28.94
N TRP A 60 28.98 4.73 -28.08
CA TRP A 60 29.71 3.53 -28.50
C TRP A 60 28.76 2.35 -28.72
N SER A 61 27.86 2.09 -27.77
CA SER A 61 26.90 0.99 -27.80
C SER A 61 25.69 1.23 -28.70
N GLU A 62 25.46 2.48 -29.11
CA GLU A 62 24.34 2.87 -29.96
C GLU A 62 24.29 2.00 -31.22
N ASP A 63 23.12 1.49 -31.60
CA ASP A 63 22.90 0.58 -32.73
C ASP A 63 23.74 -0.71 -32.73
N ARG A 64 24.34 -1.10 -31.59
CA ARG A 64 25.07 -2.37 -31.46
C ARG A 64 24.23 -3.42 -30.77
N THR A 65 24.32 -4.64 -31.25
CA THR A 65 23.84 -5.83 -30.52
C THR A 65 24.99 -6.49 -29.78
N VAL A 66 24.78 -6.85 -28.52
CA VAL A 66 25.69 -7.58 -27.65
C VAL A 66 25.04 -8.91 -27.28
N ASP A 67 25.64 -10.02 -27.70
CA ASP A 67 25.10 -11.36 -27.47
C ASP A 67 25.87 -12.09 -26.38
N LEU A 68 25.20 -12.46 -25.29
CA LEU A 68 25.74 -13.37 -24.28
C LEU A 68 25.58 -14.81 -24.75
N ASN A 69 26.69 -15.53 -24.96
CA ASN A 69 26.67 -16.87 -25.55
C ASN A 69 26.95 -18.00 -24.54
N THR A 70 27.20 -17.66 -23.28
CA THR A 70 27.47 -18.61 -22.21
C THR A 70 27.16 -17.97 -20.86
N ASP A 71 26.90 -18.82 -19.86
CA ASP A 71 26.86 -18.38 -18.47
C ASP A 71 28.25 -17.88 -18.02
N LEU A 72 28.27 -16.87 -17.16
CA LEU A 72 29.49 -16.25 -16.63
C LEU A 72 29.47 -16.25 -15.09
N ASP A 73 30.66 -16.35 -14.49
CA ASP A 73 30.86 -16.24 -13.05
C ASP A 73 31.85 -15.11 -12.74
N LEU A 74 31.37 -14.10 -12.02
CA LEU A 74 32.10 -12.91 -11.61
C LEU A 74 32.71 -13.02 -10.20
N THR A 75 32.67 -14.20 -9.58
CA THR A 75 33.22 -14.40 -8.23
C THR A 75 34.72 -14.05 -8.19
N GLY A 76 35.07 -13.04 -7.39
CA GLY A 76 36.45 -12.56 -7.24
C GLY A 76 36.97 -11.71 -8.41
N VAL A 77 36.08 -11.29 -9.31
CA VAL A 77 36.37 -10.36 -10.41
C VAL A 77 36.09 -8.93 -9.94
N ASP A 78 37.01 -8.01 -10.26
CA ASP A 78 36.82 -6.58 -10.04
C ASP A 78 35.92 -6.00 -11.14
N PHE A 79 34.62 -5.89 -10.85
CA PHE A 79 33.58 -5.45 -11.78
C PHE A 79 32.75 -4.34 -11.13
N ALA A 80 32.75 -3.15 -11.74
CA ALA A 80 32.07 -1.96 -11.22
C ALA A 80 30.76 -1.61 -11.97
N GLY A 81 30.23 -2.54 -12.77
CA GLY A 81 29.08 -2.29 -13.65
C GLY A 81 29.47 -1.75 -15.02
N ILE A 82 28.58 -1.91 -16.00
CA ILE A 82 28.66 -1.30 -17.34
C ILE A 82 28.26 0.17 -17.19
N PRO A 83 29.15 1.15 -17.49
CA PRO A 83 28.90 2.56 -17.15
C PRO A 83 27.68 3.16 -17.84
N THR A 84 27.48 2.90 -19.13
CA THR A 84 26.31 3.36 -19.88
C THR A 84 26.06 2.43 -21.05
N PHE A 85 24.79 2.19 -21.41
CA PHE A 85 24.41 1.30 -22.50
C PHE A 85 23.20 1.84 -23.27
N SER A 86 23.30 1.84 -24.59
CA SER A 86 22.31 2.39 -25.55
C SER A 86 22.03 1.44 -26.72
N GLY A 87 22.63 0.24 -26.71
CA GLY A 87 22.44 -0.78 -27.73
C GLY A 87 21.41 -1.83 -27.32
N THR A 88 21.43 -2.98 -27.98
CA THR A 88 20.67 -4.17 -27.56
C THR A 88 21.59 -5.17 -26.87
N PHE A 89 21.29 -5.57 -25.65
CA PHE A 89 21.97 -6.65 -24.94
C PHE A 89 21.03 -7.86 -24.89
N ASP A 90 21.34 -8.87 -25.70
CA ASP A 90 20.64 -10.15 -25.71
C ASP A 90 21.33 -11.09 -24.72
N GLY A 91 20.68 -11.34 -23.59
CA GLY A 91 21.12 -12.30 -22.58
C GLY A 91 21.01 -13.74 -23.05
N ASN A 92 20.21 -14.04 -24.08
CA ASN A 92 19.98 -15.35 -24.68
C ASN A 92 19.69 -16.44 -23.61
N SER A 93 18.93 -16.07 -22.57
CA SER A 93 18.59 -16.88 -21.39
C SER A 93 19.79 -17.34 -20.54
N HIS A 94 20.96 -16.75 -20.72
CA HIS A 94 22.14 -17.06 -19.92
C HIS A 94 22.13 -16.34 -18.57
N THR A 95 22.91 -16.90 -17.65
CA THR A 95 23.07 -16.38 -16.29
C THR A 95 24.46 -15.79 -16.07
N ILE A 96 24.52 -14.60 -15.49
CA ILE A 96 25.75 -14.03 -14.92
C ILE A 96 25.63 -14.14 -13.39
N SER A 97 26.49 -14.95 -12.78
CA SER A 97 26.51 -15.19 -11.33
C SER A 97 27.73 -14.58 -10.64
N GLY A 98 27.69 -14.50 -9.31
CA GLY A 98 28.82 -14.02 -8.52
C GLY A 98 28.99 -12.50 -8.54
N LEU A 99 27.97 -11.74 -8.98
CA LEU A 99 28.00 -10.27 -8.98
C LEU A 99 28.21 -9.76 -7.56
N SER A 100 29.13 -8.80 -7.38
CA SER A 100 29.39 -8.15 -6.10
C SER A 100 29.72 -6.68 -6.29
N LEU A 101 28.71 -5.82 -6.21
CA LEU A 101 28.87 -4.37 -6.26
C LEU A 101 28.87 -3.82 -4.83
N VAL A 102 30.03 -3.36 -4.34
CA VAL A 102 30.20 -2.89 -2.95
C VAL A 102 30.89 -1.53 -2.84
N ASP A 103 31.45 -1.04 -3.94
CA ASP A 103 32.14 0.24 -3.96
C ASP A 103 31.18 1.41 -3.77
N ASP A 104 31.69 2.51 -3.22
CA ASP A 104 30.94 3.76 -3.07
C ASP A 104 30.56 4.35 -4.43
N GLY A 105 29.28 4.68 -4.60
CA GLY A 105 28.74 5.18 -5.85
C GLY A 105 27.28 5.61 -5.74
N SER A 106 26.96 6.78 -6.31
CA SER A 106 25.60 7.34 -6.25
C SER A 106 24.57 6.52 -7.01
N VAL A 107 24.97 5.82 -8.07
CA VAL A 107 24.09 4.97 -8.89
C VAL A 107 24.82 3.67 -9.17
N THR A 108 24.20 2.54 -8.82
CA THR A 108 24.83 1.22 -8.86
C THR A 108 23.88 0.19 -9.48
N GLY A 109 24.42 -0.64 -10.38
CA GLY A 109 23.74 -1.77 -10.98
C GLY A 109 24.68 -2.51 -11.95
N PHE A 110 24.27 -3.69 -12.44
CA PHE A 110 25.04 -4.40 -13.47
C PHE A 110 25.24 -3.53 -14.71
N PHE A 111 24.20 -2.81 -15.12
CA PHE A 111 24.26 -1.58 -15.90
C PHE A 111 24.09 -0.41 -14.95
N ARG A 112 24.97 0.59 -15.02
CA ARG A 112 24.78 1.81 -14.23
C ARG A 112 23.68 2.67 -14.83
N TYR A 113 23.72 2.90 -16.14
CA TYR A 113 22.72 3.63 -16.91
C TYR A 113 22.33 2.87 -18.17
N ILE A 114 21.03 2.72 -18.42
CA ILE A 114 20.49 2.33 -19.71
C ILE A 114 19.84 3.57 -20.33
N GLN A 115 20.27 3.96 -21.52
CA GLN A 115 19.77 5.10 -22.28
C GLN A 115 18.43 4.79 -22.95
N ALA A 116 17.74 5.80 -23.48
CA ALA A 116 16.38 5.67 -24.04
C ALA A 116 16.25 4.58 -25.12
N ASP A 117 17.24 4.47 -26.01
CA ASP A 117 17.25 3.46 -27.08
C ASP A 117 17.82 2.09 -26.64
N GLY A 118 18.31 2.01 -25.40
CA GLY A 118 18.90 0.80 -24.86
C GLY A 118 17.85 -0.28 -24.60
N VAL A 119 18.14 -1.51 -25.03
CA VAL A 119 17.29 -2.69 -24.80
C VAL A 119 18.13 -3.77 -24.13
N VAL A 120 17.64 -4.33 -23.03
CA VAL A 120 18.25 -5.48 -22.35
C VAL A 120 17.19 -6.54 -22.18
N HIS A 121 17.43 -7.75 -22.69
CA HIS A 121 16.44 -8.82 -22.59
C HIS A 121 17.02 -10.21 -22.32
N ASP A 122 16.17 -11.09 -21.79
CA ASP A 122 16.44 -12.52 -21.55
C ASP A 122 17.72 -12.80 -20.74
N LEU A 123 17.92 -12.02 -19.67
CA LEU A 123 19.13 -12.05 -18.85
C LEU A 123 18.82 -12.37 -17.38
N THR A 124 19.57 -13.31 -16.79
CA THR A 124 19.54 -13.55 -15.34
C THR A 124 20.83 -13.07 -14.68
N ILE A 125 20.71 -12.21 -13.66
CA ILE A 125 21.82 -11.74 -12.83
C ILE A 125 21.68 -12.31 -11.41
N ARG A 126 22.73 -12.95 -10.91
CA ARG A 126 22.81 -13.47 -9.53
C ARG A 126 23.94 -12.84 -8.74
N GLY A 127 23.63 -12.29 -7.57
CA GLY A 127 24.66 -11.80 -6.66
C GLY A 127 24.19 -10.78 -5.65
N ARG A 128 25.06 -9.82 -5.34
CA ARG A 128 24.79 -8.76 -4.37
C ARG A 128 25.12 -7.38 -4.93
N SER A 129 24.21 -6.45 -4.73
CA SER A 129 24.37 -5.02 -5.00
C SER A 129 24.19 -4.29 -3.67
N MET A 130 25.29 -3.98 -3.00
CA MET A 130 25.33 -3.41 -1.65
C MET A 130 26.44 -2.34 -1.56
N PRO A 131 26.36 -1.26 -2.34
CA PRO A 131 27.34 -0.18 -2.30
C PRO A 131 27.38 0.50 -0.92
N SER A 132 28.56 0.88 -0.47
CA SER A 132 28.72 1.77 0.68
C SER A 132 28.40 3.22 0.31
N GLY A 133 28.12 4.09 1.29
CA GLY A 133 27.90 5.53 1.07
C GLY A 133 26.51 6.00 1.53
N SER A 134 26.31 7.32 1.63
CA SER A 134 25.11 7.92 2.22
C SER A 134 24.02 8.32 1.21
N ARG A 135 24.29 8.25 -0.10
CA ARG A 135 23.36 8.68 -1.17
C ARG A 135 23.41 7.73 -2.36
N THR A 136 22.82 6.54 -2.20
CA THR A 136 22.92 5.48 -3.20
C THR A 136 21.56 5.09 -3.79
N THR A 137 21.48 5.14 -5.12
CA THR A 137 20.45 4.52 -5.96
C THR A 137 20.95 3.17 -6.44
N VAL A 138 20.21 2.11 -6.15
CA VAL A 138 20.68 0.73 -6.33
C VAL A 138 19.63 -0.07 -7.10
N GLY A 139 20.06 -0.64 -8.23
CA GLY A 139 19.35 -1.72 -8.90
C GLY A 139 20.19 -2.98 -8.95
N GLY A 140 19.56 -4.15 -8.89
CA GLY A 140 20.26 -5.41 -9.11
C GLY A 140 20.75 -5.57 -10.56
N ILE A 141 19.97 -5.09 -11.52
CA ILE A 141 20.31 -5.10 -12.96
C ILE A 141 20.69 -3.72 -13.44
N VAL A 142 19.89 -2.69 -13.17
CA VAL A 142 20.12 -1.33 -13.68
C VAL A 142 20.02 -0.27 -12.59
N GLY A 143 21.00 0.62 -12.47
CA GLY A 143 20.90 1.73 -11.53
C GLY A 143 19.78 2.71 -11.92
N SER A 144 19.87 3.27 -13.13
CA SER A 144 18.83 4.14 -13.70
C SER A 144 18.50 3.73 -15.14
N ASN A 145 17.20 3.54 -15.41
CA ASN A 145 16.69 3.05 -16.68
C ASN A 145 15.89 4.12 -17.42
N ALA A 146 16.37 4.54 -18.59
CA ALA A 146 15.60 5.28 -19.58
C ALA A 146 15.10 4.39 -20.75
N GLY A 147 15.64 3.18 -20.89
CA GLY A 147 15.35 2.26 -21.99
C GLY A 147 14.43 1.11 -21.59
N THR A 148 14.61 -0.06 -22.21
CA THR A 148 13.69 -1.19 -22.09
C THR A 148 14.36 -2.43 -21.50
N LEU A 149 13.77 -2.98 -20.43
CA LEU A 149 14.12 -4.28 -19.85
C LEU A 149 12.99 -5.28 -20.10
N ILE A 150 13.31 -6.44 -20.68
CA ILE A 150 12.33 -7.49 -21.01
C ILE A 150 12.81 -8.86 -20.54
N ASN A 151 11.97 -9.64 -19.85
CA ASN A 151 12.31 -11.02 -19.43
C ASN A 151 13.59 -11.12 -18.58
N CYS A 152 13.90 -10.07 -17.81
CA CYS A 152 15.11 -10.02 -17.00
C CYS A 152 14.83 -10.48 -15.57
N ARG A 153 15.83 -11.10 -14.94
CA ARG A 153 15.68 -11.64 -13.59
C ARG A 153 16.86 -11.32 -12.69
N PHE A 154 16.58 -10.82 -11.49
CA PHE A 154 17.58 -10.65 -10.44
C PHE A 154 17.36 -11.64 -9.31
N GLU A 155 18.42 -12.31 -8.89
CA GLU A 155 18.40 -13.20 -7.72
C GLU A 155 19.53 -12.86 -6.75
N GLY A 156 19.16 -12.39 -5.56
CA GLY A 156 20.12 -12.17 -4.48
C GLY A 156 19.73 -11.01 -3.59
N VAL A 157 20.72 -10.19 -3.22
CA VAL A 157 20.52 -9.11 -2.24
C VAL A 157 20.79 -7.76 -2.88
N ALA A 158 19.80 -6.88 -2.87
CA ALA A 158 19.95 -5.46 -3.21
C ALA A 158 19.80 -4.63 -1.93
N SER A 159 20.78 -3.80 -1.61
CA SER A 159 20.74 -2.94 -0.44
C SER A 159 21.40 -1.60 -0.73
N GLY A 160 20.75 -0.50 -0.33
CA GLY A 160 21.25 0.86 -0.51
C GLY A 160 20.70 1.81 0.54
N ALA A 161 21.24 3.03 0.60
CA ALA A 161 20.88 4.01 1.62
C ALA A 161 19.56 4.73 1.29
N SER A 162 19.21 4.93 0.01
CA SER A 162 18.07 5.77 -0.36
C SER A 162 17.09 5.08 -1.30
N ILE A 163 17.43 4.91 -2.57
CA ILE A 163 16.52 4.38 -3.60
C ILE A 163 16.99 2.98 -3.98
N VAL A 164 16.15 1.96 -3.79
CA VAL A 164 16.56 0.57 -3.98
C VAL A 164 15.48 -0.22 -4.70
N GLY A 165 15.84 -0.85 -5.82
CA GLY A 165 15.00 -1.85 -6.46
C GLY A 165 15.74 -3.13 -6.81
N GLY A 166 15.03 -4.25 -6.82
CA GLY A 166 15.61 -5.54 -7.19
C GLY A 166 16.08 -5.60 -8.64
N ILE A 167 15.34 -4.98 -9.57
CA ILE A 167 15.72 -4.86 -10.98
C ILE A 167 16.36 -3.50 -11.24
N ALA A 168 15.64 -2.42 -10.94
CA ALA A 168 16.02 -1.05 -11.26
C ALA A 168 16.06 -0.17 -10.01
N GLY A 169 17.03 0.72 -9.86
CA GLY A 169 16.94 1.75 -8.82
C GLY A 169 15.82 2.76 -9.17
N THR A 170 16.00 3.47 -10.28
CA THR A 170 15.02 4.41 -10.82
C THR A 170 14.63 4.02 -12.25
N ASN A 171 13.34 4.00 -12.55
CA ASN A 171 12.79 3.88 -13.90
C ASN A 171 12.27 5.25 -14.34
N LEU A 172 12.96 5.87 -15.30
CA LEU A 172 12.63 7.21 -15.79
C LEU A 172 11.38 7.18 -16.68
N SER A 173 10.85 8.35 -17.06
CA SER A 173 9.59 8.47 -17.82
C SER A 173 9.58 7.74 -19.17
N SER A 174 10.73 7.63 -19.85
CA SER A 174 10.87 6.83 -21.08
C SER A 174 11.12 5.34 -20.82
N GLY A 175 11.44 4.98 -19.57
CA GLY A 175 11.86 3.65 -19.18
C GLY A 175 10.71 2.65 -19.11
N THR A 176 10.95 1.43 -19.62
CA THR A 176 10.01 0.32 -19.57
C THR A 176 10.65 -0.90 -18.90
N ILE A 177 9.96 -1.49 -17.93
CA ILE A 177 10.31 -2.76 -17.30
C ILE A 177 9.15 -3.73 -17.53
N ASN A 178 9.38 -4.80 -18.29
CA ASN A 178 8.35 -5.74 -18.71
C ASN A 178 8.74 -7.19 -18.45
N ASN A 179 7.83 -7.94 -17.83
CA ASN A 179 7.99 -9.38 -17.58
C ASN A 179 9.29 -9.71 -16.81
N CYS A 180 9.64 -8.87 -15.84
CA CYS A 180 10.83 -9.02 -15.02
C CYS A 180 10.49 -9.59 -13.64
N THR A 181 11.43 -10.32 -13.04
CA THR A 181 11.22 -10.94 -11.72
C THR A 181 12.40 -10.77 -10.76
N THR A 182 12.09 -10.60 -9.48
CA THR A 182 13.10 -10.51 -8.41
C THR A 182 12.89 -11.61 -7.39
N THR A 183 13.98 -12.25 -6.94
CA THR A 183 14.00 -13.14 -5.76
C THR A 183 15.13 -12.78 -4.81
N GLY A 184 14.97 -13.11 -3.53
CA GLY A 184 15.97 -12.88 -2.49
C GLY A 184 15.52 -11.81 -1.52
N SER A 185 16.28 -10.73 -1.36
CA SER A 185 15.95 -9.67 -0.39
C SER A 185 16.36 -8.28 -0.87
N VAL A 186 15.49 -7.30 -0.63
CA VAL A 186 15.70 -5.90 -0.98
C VAL A 186 15.58 -5.04 0.28
N TYR A 187 16.59 -4.21 0.54
CA TYR A 187 16.68 -3.40 1.76
C TYR A 187 17.06 -1.95 1.45
N GLY A 188 16.49 -0.99 2.17
CA GLY A 188 16.86 0.42 2.07
C GLY A 188 16.16 1.27 3.11
N ALA A 189 16.40 2.58 3.09
CA ALA A 189 15.89 3.50 4.10
C ALA A 189 14.78 4.45 3.62
N HIS A 190 14.65 4.76 2.32
CA HIS A 190 13.66 5.73 1.83
C HIS A 190 12.68 5.12 0.83
N PHE A 191 13.11 4.87 -0.41
CA PHE A 191 12.26 4.38 -1.50
C PHE A 191 12.68 2.97 -1.90
N ILE A 192 11.89 1.96 -1.53
CA ILE A 192 12.27 0.57 -1.70
C ILE A 192 11.16 -0.20 -2.43
N GLY A 193 11.51 -0.79 -3.57
CA GLY A 193 10.61 -1.71 -4.29
C GLY A 193 11.25 -3.05 -4.61
N GLY A 194 10.47 -4.12 -4.64
CA GLY A 194 10.97 -5.42 -5.06
C GLY A 194 11.45 -5.45 -6.53
N ILE A 195 10.85 -4.63 -7.40
CA ILE A 195 11.27 -4.46 -8.81
C ILE A 195 12.02 -3.15 -9.00
N VAL A 196 11.42 -2.02 -8.60
CA VAL A 196 11.95 -0.67 -8.84
C VAL A 196 11.85 0.19 -7.58
N GLY A 197 12.86 0.99 -7.25
CA GLY A 197 12.76 1.95 -6.15
C GLY A 197 11.77 3.08 -6.49
N GLU A 198 12.08 3.83 -7.54
CA GLU A 198 11.25 4.95 -8.04
C GLU A 198 10.78 4.69 -9.48
N ASN A 199 9.48 4.82 -9.73
CA ASN A 199 8.91 4.64 -11.06
C ASN A 199 8.23 5.91 -11.60
N HIS A 200 8.79 6.44 -12.68
CA HIS A 200 8.18 7.49 -13.51
C HIS A 200 7.74 6.97 -14.90
N GLY A 201 8.21 5.78 -15.28
CA GLY A 201 7.90 5.14 -16.56
C GLY A 201 6.84 4.04 -16.45
N VAL A 202 7.06 2.93 -17.16
CA VAL A 202 6.11 1.80 -17.22
C VAL A 202 6.70 0.55 -16.60
N VAL A 203 5.99 -0.05 -15.65
CA VAL A 203 6.27 -1.38 -15.08
C VAL A 203 5.08 -2.29 -15.34
N ILE A 204 5.29 -3.34 -16.13
CA ILE A 204 4.20 -4.23 -16.56
C ILE A 204 4.57 -5.70 -16.42
N ASN A 205 3.60 -6.54 -16.04
CA ASN A 205 3.75 -7.99 -15.96
C ASN A 205 4.92 -8.47 -15.07
N CYS A 206 5.31 -7.69 -14.06
CA CYS A 206 6.46 -8.02 -13.23
C CYS A 206 6.06 -8.79 -11.97
N GLY A 207 6.96 -9.61 -11.45
CA GLY A 207 6.72 -10.46 -10.27
C GLY A 207 7.79 -10.28 -9.19
N ASN A 208 7.37 -9.98 -7.96
CA ASN A 208 8.27 -9.97 -6.80
C ASN A 208 8.05 -11.18 -5.89
N ASP A 209 9.09 -11.97 -5.72
CA ASP A 209 9.20 -13.08 -4.77
C ASP A 209 10.25 -12.79 -3.67
N ALA A 210 10.85 -11.59 -3.67
CA ALA A 210 11.82 -11.17 -2.67
C ALA A 210 11.14 -10.54 -1.45
N ASN A 211 11.75 -10.73 -0.28
CA ASN A 211 11.34 -10.00 0.92
C ASN A 211 11.84 -8.55 0.82
N VAL A 212 10.94 -7.60 1.05
CA VAL A 212 11.23 -6.17 0.96
C VAL A 212 11.19 -5.57 2.37
N ASN A 213 12.35 -5.15 2.86
CA ASN A 213 12.56 -4.48 4.14
C ASN A 213 11.94 -5.16 5.38
N THR A 214 12.17 -6.47 5.53
CA THR A 214 11.56 -7.30 6.59
C THR A 214 12.43 -7.51 7.84
N THR A 215 13.54 -6.80 7.98
CA THR A 215 14.48 -6.96 9.10
C THR A 215 14.99 -5.61 9.58
N VAL A 216 15.17 -5.46 10.90
CA VAL A 216 15.55 -4.19 11.56
C VAL A 216 17.06 -3.90 11.51
N ASP A 217 17.88 -4.79 10.93
CA ASP A 217 19.36 -4.77 11.02
C ASP A 217 20.08 -3.64 10.23
N GLN A 218 19.44 -2.48 10.05
CA GLN A 218 20.06 -1.25 9.54
C GLN A 218 19.70 0.02 10.34
N ASN A 219 18.83 -0.05 11.35
CA ASN A 219 18.49 1.10 12.20
C ASN A 219 19.20 1.05 13.57
N GLU A 220 20.47 0.66 13.61
CA GLU A 220 21.32 1.02 14.74
C GLU A 220 21.55 2.53 14.64
N VAL A 221 20.59 3.31 15.13
CA VAL A 221 20.66 4.77 15.18
C VAL A 221 21.97 5.11 15.87
N ASP A 222 22.94 5.63 15.12
CA ASP A 222 24.17 6.12 15.71
C ASP A 222 23.81 7.34 16.56
N LEU A 223 23.65 7.12 17.86
CA LEU A 223 23.33 8.17 18.82
C LEU A 223 24.38 9.30 18.84
N SER A 224 25.53 9.11 18.18
CA SER A 224 26.54 10.14 18.02
C SER A 224 26.27 11.12 16.88
N GLU A 225 25.34 10.81 15.97
CA GLU A 225 24.95 11.69 14.84
C GLU A 225 23.64 12.46 15.11
N LEU A 226 22.86 12.08 16.13
CA LEU A 226 21.63 12.77 16.51
C LEU A 226 21.93 14.20 17.01
N THR A 227 21.40 15.20 16.31
CA THR A 227 21.44 16.59 16.75
C THR A 227 20.27 16.91 17.69
N LEU A 228 20.37 18.03 18.42
CA LEU A 228 19.29 18.50 19.27
C LEU A 228 18.03 18.88 18.45
N ASN A 229 18.16 19.18 17.16
CA ASN A 229 17.02 19.44 16.27
C ASN A 229 16.26 18.16 15.94
N ASP A 230 16.96 17.04 15.73
CA ASP A 230 16.35 15.72 15.51
C ASP A 230 15.59 15.22 16.75
N LEU A 231 16.01 15.69 17.93
CA LEU A 231 15.41 15.36 19.22
C LEU A 231 14.22 16.26 19.62
N ILE A 232 14.10 17.45 19.04
CA ILE A 232 13.04 18.45 19.34
C ILE A 232 12.01 18.50 18.20
N GLY A 233 12.35 18.05 16.99
CA GLY A 233 11.48 17.95 15.82
C GLY A 233 10.84 16.56 15.63
N THR A 234 10.55 15.82 16.70
CA THR A 234 10.05 14.41 16.64
C THR A 234 8.60 14.27 16.15
N GLU A 235 8.20 15.07 15.17
CA GLU A 235 7.12 14.77 14.22
C GLU A 235 7.57 14.90 12.75
N ASN A 236 8.79 15.39 12.42
CA ASN A 236 9.16 15.79 11.05
C ASN A 236 10.56 15.36 10.54
N ALA A 237 11.26 14.37 11.13
CA ALA A 237 12.55 13.91 10.58
C ALA A 237 12.91 12.46 10.99
N ALA A 238 11.96 11.54 10.87
CA ALA A 238 12.26 10.14 10.67
C ALA A 238 11.66 9.79 9.31
N ASP A 239 12.47 10.03 8.27
CA ASP A 239 12.33 9.62 6.88
C ASP A 239 11.03 8.87 6.55
N ILE A 240 10.14 9.55 5.80
CA ILE A 240 9.03 8.86 5.11
C ILE A 240 9.66 7.70 4.34
N THR A 241 9.16 6.51 4.64
CA THR A 241 9.67 5.23 4.14
C THR A 241 8.59 4.69 3.24
N ASP A 242 8.80 4.85 1.93
CA ASP A 242 7.92 4.35 0.87
C ASP A 242 8.41 2.99 0.43
N ILE A 243 7.66 1.96 0.81
CA ILE A 243 8.06 0.57 0.59
C ILE A 243 6.95 -0.15 -0.13
N GLY A 244 7.26 -0.72 -1.30
CA GLY A 244 6.34 -1.55 -2.07
C GLY A 244 6.92 -2.89 -2.48
N GLY A 245 6.04 -3.87 -2.71
CA GLY A 245 6.46 -5.15 -3.29
C GLY A 245 6.97 -5.02 -4.73
N ILE A 246 6.47 -4.05 -5.50
CA ILE A 246 6.89 -3.76 -6.88
C ILE A 246 7.67 -2.45 -6.95
N ALA A 247 7.06 -1.35 -6.48
CA ALA A 247 7.64 -0.01 -6.54
C ALA A 247 7.67 0.65 -5.15
N GLY A 248 8.74 1.33 -4.77
CA GLY A 248 8.73 2.17 -3.57
C GLY A 248 7.76 3.33 -3.73
N THR A 249 8.00 4.17 -4.74
CA THR A 249 7.09 5.23 -5.19
C THR A 249 6.81 5.12 -6.69
N SER A 250 5.61 5.53 -7.12
CA SER A 250 5.24 5.54 -8.54
C SER A 250 4.36 6.73 -8.94
N SER A 251 4.92 7.62 -9.78
CA SER A 251 4.15 8.57 -10.58
C SER A 251 3.85 8.07 -12.00
N GLY A 252 4.51 6.98 -12.41
CA GLY A 252 4.28 6.29 -13.68
C GLY A 252 3.16 5.24 -13.64
N VAL A 253 3.24 4.27 -14.55
CA VAL A 253 2.27 3.16 -14.70
C VAL A 253 2.81 1.88 -14.08
N VAL A 254 2.02 1.23 -13.23
CA VAL A 254 2.25 -0.13 -12.71
C VAL A 254 1.04 -1.00 -13.06
N ARG A 255 1.21 -1.99 -13.95
CA ARG A 255 0.08 -2.79 -14.43
C ARG A 255 0.37 -4.29 -14.45
N ALA A 256 -0.63 -5.08 -14.08
CA ALA A 256 -0.57 -6.55 -14.11
C ALA A 256 0.63 -7.15 -13.36
N CYS A 257 1.04 -6.51 -12.26
CA CYS A 257 2.18 -6.96 -11.46
C CYS A 257 1.73 -7.80 -10.25
N LEU A 258 2.60 -8.71 -9.82
CA LEU A 258 2.31 -9.68 -8.76
C LEU A 258 3.33 -9.57 -7.64
N ASN A 259 2.88 -9.50 -6.39
CA ASN A 259 3.76 -9.61 -5.23
C ASN A 259 3.44 -10.87 -4.40
N HIS A 260 4.44 -11.70 -4.17
CA HIS A 260 4.40 -12.84 -3.24
C HIS A 260 5.30 -12.63 -2.02
N GLY A 261 6.27 -11.70 -2.11
CA GLY A 261 7.20 -11.38 -1.04
C GLY A 261 6.54 -10.66 0.14
N THR A 262 7.07 -10.85 1.34
CA THR A 262 6.65 -10.05 2.50
C THR A 262 7.18 -8.63 2.37
N VAL A 263 6.34 -7.64 2.67
CA VAL A 263 6.69 -6.21 2.57
C VAL A 263 6.60 -5.55 3.94
N GLY A 264 7.68 -4.87 4.32
CA GLY A 264 7.77 -4.09 5.56
C GLY A 264 8.01 -4.94 6.80
N TYR A 265 7.99 -4.26 7.95
CA TYR A 265 8.25 -4.84 9.25
C TYR A 265 7.30 -4.24 10.29
N LEU A 266 6.94 -5.05 11.29
CA LEU A 266 5.97 -4.66 12.30
C LEU A 266 6.44 -3.40 13.06
N HIS A 267 5.56 -2.39 13.17
CA HIS A 267 5.81 -1.14 13.90
C HIS A 267 6.87 -0.21 13.28
N ILE A 268 7.30 -0.46 12.04
CA ILE A 268 8.23 0.38 11.27
C ILE A 268 7.64 0.63 9.89
N GLY A 269 7.99 1.75 9.25
CA GLY A 269 7.52 2.08 7.90
C GLY A 269 6.30 3.02 7.89
N TYR A 270 6.36 4.06 7.07
CA TYR A 270 5.33 5.11 7.00
C TYR A 270 4.31 4.89 5.90
N ASN A 271 4.74 4.51 4.69
CA ASN A 271 3.88 4.34 3.53
C ASN A 271 4.21 2.97 2.91
N ILE A 272 3.47 1.94 3.34
CA ILE A 272 3.83 0.55 3.02
C ILE A 272 2.72 -0.12 2.23
N GLY A 273 2.99 -0.46 0.98
CA GLY A 273 2.05 -1.15 0.11
C GLY A 273 2.53 -2.53 -0.33
N GLY A 274 1.61 -3.46 -0.55
CA GLY A 274 1.97 -4.76 -1.14
C GLY A 274 2.48 -4.64 -2.59
N ILE A 275 2.10 -3.59 -3.33
CA ILE A 275 2.56 -3.31 -4.70
C ILE A 275 3.36 -2.00 -4.75
N VAL A 276 2.79 -0.89 -4.29
CA VAL A 276 3.43 0.43 -4.31
C VAL A 276 3.41 1.07 -2.93
N GLY A 277 4.51 1.65 -2.45
CA GLY A 277 4.51 2.42 -1.19
C GLY A 277 3.67 3.69 -1.29
N SER A 278 4.10 4.66 -2.10
CA SER A 278 3.35 5.89 -2.43
C SER A 278 3.05 6.00 -3.93
N GLN A 279 1.86 6.51 -4.29
CA GLN A 279 1.41 6.59 -5.67
C GLN A 279 0.64 7.86 -6.00
N THR A 280 1.04 8.49 -7.11
CA THR A 280 0.33 9.58 -7.82
C THR A 280 -0.04 9.19 -9.26
N GLY A 281 0.54 8.10 -9.79
CA GLY A 281 0.37 7.63 -11.16
C GLY A 281 -0.84 6.71 -11.38
N TYR A 282 -0.64 5.60 -12.10
CA TYR A 282 -1.69 4.64 -12.44
C TYR A 282 -1.32 3.21 -12.02
N VAL A 283 -2.17 2.57 -11.21
CA VAL A 283 -1.99 1.16 -10.80
C VAL A 283 -3.19 0.35 -11.25
N GLU A 284 -2.97 -0.69 -12.04
CA GLU A 284 -4.05 -1.50 -12.57
C GLU A 284 -3.77 -3.00 -12.57
N GLY A 285 -4.77 -3.80 -12.22
CA GLY A 285 -4.71 -5.26 -12.46
C GLY A 285 -3.63 -5.96 -11.63
N CYS A 286 -3.15 -5.32 -10.58
CA CYS A 286 -2.08 -5.85 -9.75
C CYS A 286 -2.64 -6.73 -8.64
N VAL A 287 -1.87 -7.75 -8.24
CA VAL A 287 -2.28 -8.69 -7.21
C VAL A 287 -1.21 -8.84 -6.14
N ASN A 288 -1.60 -8.64 -4.89
CA ASN A 288 -0.74 -8.90 -3.73
C ASN A 288 -1.16 -10.17 -2.99
N TYR A 289 -0.24 -11.12 -2.87
CA TYR A 289 -0.36 -12.33 -2.04
C TYR A 289 0.47 -12.24 -0.76
N GLY A 290 1.50 -11.40 -0.74
CA GLY A 290 2.43 -11.27 0.37
C GLY A 290 1.82 -10.49 1.55
N PRO A 291 2.20 -10.80 2.80
CA PRO A 291 1.77 -10.00 3.95
C PRO A 291 2.46 -8.64 3.97
N VAL A 292 1.74 -7.62 4.44
CA VAL A 292 2.18 -6.23 4.54
C VAL A 292 2.21 -5.80 6.01
N TYR A 293 3.32 -5.23 6.45
CA TYR A 293 3.51 -4.73 7.81
C TYR A 293 3.96 -3.27 7.80
N ALA A 294 3.20 -2.42 8.50
CA ALA A 294 3.44 -0.98 8.53
C ALA A 294 3.33 -0.41 9.96
N ARG A 295 3.96 0.73 10.22
CA ARG A 295 3.66 1.55 11.40
C ARG A 295 2.50 2.49 11.09
N LYS A 296 2.61 3.19 9.97
CA LYS A 296 1.64 4.13 9.46
C LYS A 296 1.33 3.69 8.01
N GLU A 297 0.14 4.00 7.56
CA GLU A 297 -0.47 3.82 6.25
C GLU A 297 -0.07 2.52 5.56
N GLY A 298 -0.63 1.42 6.06
CA GLY A 298 -0.44 0.09 5.49
C GLY A 298 -1.54 -0.28 4.52
N GLY A 299 -1.19 -0.57 3.27
CA GLY A 299 -2.14 -0.99 2.24
C GLY A 299 -1.76 -2.30 1.56
N GLY A 300 -2.74 -3.12 1.20
CA GLY A 300 -2.49 -4.37 0.48
C GLY A 300 -1.97 -4.14 -0.95
N ILE A 301 -2.32 -3.03 -1.59
CA ILE A 301 -1.82 -2.64 -2.92
C ILE A 301 -0.96 -1.40 -2.81
N VAL A 302 -1.51 -0.29 -2.30
CA VAL A 302 -0.81 1.00 -2.17
C VAL A 302 -0.74 1.41 -0.71
N GLY A 303 0.40 1.84 -0.17
CA GLY A 303 0.45 2.38 1.19
C GLY A 303 -0.34 3.69 1.30
N GLN A 304 0.13 4.70 0.58
CA GLN A 304 -0.47 6.02 0.49
C GLN A 304 -0.78 6.40 -0.96
N MET A 305 -2.03 6.82 -1.21
CA MET A 305 -2.43 7.39 -2.48
C MET A 305 -2.50 8.91 -2.35
N GLU A 306 -1.76 9.57 -3.21
CA GLU A 306 -1.71 11.03 -3.28
C GLU A 306 -2.48 11.52 -4.50
N PRO A 307 -3.13 12.68 -4.39
CA PRO A 307 -3.87 13.21 -5.52
C PRO A 307 -2.93 13.63 -6.64
N SER A 308 -3.21 13.15 -7.86
CA SER A 308 -2.64 13.76 -9.05
C SER A 308 -3.18 15.18 -9.17
N SER A 309 -2.30 16.18 -9.17
CA SER A 309 -2.69 17.58 -9.30
C SER A 309 -2.36 18.06 -10.72
N THR A 310 -3.39 18.14 -11.56
CA THR A 310 -3.29 18.59 -12.95
C THR A 310 -3.70 20.06 -13.04
N LEU A 311 -2.76 20.92 -13.43
CA LEU A 311 -3.02 22.32 -13.70
C LEU A 311 -3.61 22.45 -15.11
N LEU A 312 -4.92 22.69 -15.20
CA LEU A 312 -5.61 22.87 -16.47
C LEU A 312 -5.72 24.33 -16.87
N TYR A 313 -5.11 24.67 -18.00
CA TYR A 313 -5.28 25.94 -18.67
C TYR A 313 -6.53 25.93 -19.55
N SER A 314 -7.59 26.63 -19.12
CA SER A 314 -8.77 26.87 -19.98
C SER A 314 -8.45 27.95 -21.01
N GLN A 315 -8.92 27.84 -22.28
CA GLN A 315 -8.65 28.85 -23.32
C GLN A 315 -8.95 30.27 -22.80
N ASP A 316 -7.91 31.09 -22.72
CA ASP A 316 -8.00 32.42 -22.16
C ASP A 316 -8.62 33.38 -23.16
N THR A 317 -9.30 34.41 -22.65
CA THR A 317 -9.78 35.52 -23.48
C THR A 317 -8.64 36.18 -24.27
N LEU A 318 -7.39 36.09 -23.81
CA LEU A 318 -6.19 36.55 -24.52
C LEU A 318 -5.82 35.71 -25.75
N GLN A 319 -6.06 34.41 -25.73
CA GLN A 319 -5.77 33.51 -26.85
C GLN A 319 -6.88 33.57 -27.90
N GLU A 320 -8.14 33.64 -27.46
CA GLU A 320 -9.25 33.96 -28.37
C GLU A 320 -9.02 35.33 -29.02
N LEU A 321 -8.61 36.32 -28.24
CA LEU A 321 -8.23 37.65 -28.76
C LEU A 321 -7.04 37.57 -29.72
N GLY A 322 -6.02 36.75 -29.45
CA GLY A 322 -4.88 36.52 -30.33
C GLY A 322 -5.29 35.94 -31.69
N GLY A 323 -6.11 34.88 -31.70
CA GLY A 323 -6.64 34.28 -32.93
C GLY A 323 -7.60 35.19 -33.69
N GLU A 324 -8.39 35.99 -32.97
CA GLU A 324 -9.26 36.98 -33.57
C GLU A 324 -8.50 38.16 -34.19
N LEU A 325 -7.39 38.59 -33.58
CA LEU A 325 -6.48 39.61 -34.12
C LEU A 325 -5.70 39.10 -35.34
N GLU A 326 -5.33 37.81 -35.39
CA GLU A 326 -4.74 37.19 -36.58
C GLU A 326 -5.73 37.12 -37.76
N THR A 327 -6.98 36.78 -37.46
CA THR A 327 -8.07 36.82 -38.44
C THR A 327 -8.29 38.26 -38.94
N LEU A 328 -8.28 39.24 -38.03
CA LEU A 328 -8.40 40.66 -38.37
C LEU A 328 -7.22 41.12 -39.24
N GLN A 329 -5.99 40.73 -38.92
CA GLN A 329 -4.78 41.06 -39.69
C GLN A 329 -4.89 40.51 -41.11
N THR A 330 -5.36 39.27 -41.27
CA THR A 330 -5.57 38.65 -42.58
C THR A 330 -6.60 39.41 -43.42
N LEU A 331 -7.71 39.85 -42.81
CA LEU A 331 -8.73 40.65 -43.48
C LEU A 331 -8.21 42.05 -43.85
N VAL A 332 -7.41 42.68 -42.99
CA VAL A 332 -6.80 44.00 -43.27
C VAL A 332 -5.72 43.90 -44.35
N ASN A 333 -4.91 42.84 -44.39
CA ASN A 333 -3.95 42.61 -45.46
C ASN A 333 -4.66 42.48 -46.82
N ARG A 334 -5.75 41.71 -46.88
CA ARG A 334 -6.57 41.59 -48.09
C ARG A 334 -7.18 42.94 -48.51
N ALA A 335 -7.69 43.71 -47.55
CA ALA A 335 -8.20 45.06 -47.81
C ALA A 335 -7.10 46.02 -48.30
N CYS A 336 -5.85 45.90 -47.80
CA CYS A 336 -4.71 46.68 -48.28
C CYS A 336 -4.39 46.34 -49.75
N ASP A 337 -4.38 45.06 -50.10
CA ASP A 337 -4.13 44.58 -51.46
C ASP A 337 -5.21 45.09 -52.42
N ASP A 338 -6.49 45.02 -52.02
CA ASP A 338 -7.63 45.51 -52.81
C ASP A 338 -7.68 47.05 -52.90
N ALA A 339 -7.25 47.77 -51.85
CA ALA A 339 -7.21 49.22 -51.80
C ALA A 339 -6.03 49.85 -52.54
N SER A 340 -4.97 49.08 -52.82
CA SER A 340 -3.82 49.53 -53.62
C SER A 340 -4.22 50.06 -55.01
N ALA A 341 -5.40 49.65 -55.52
CA ALA A 341 -5.99 50.12 -56.77
C ALA A 341 -6.95 51.34 -56.62
N ALA A 342 -7.37 51.69 -55.39
CA ALA A 342 -8.48 52.63 -55.14
C ALA A 342 -8.05 54.05 -54.74
N GLY A 343 -6.78 54.27 -54.35
CA GLY A 343 -6.21 55.61 -54.12
C GLY A 343 -5.24 55.68 -52.94
N SER A 344 -4.30 56.63 -52.98
CA SER A 344 -3.20 56.72 -52.00
C SER A 344 -3.63 57.05 -50.57
N SER A 345 -4.71 57.81 -50.38
CA SER A 345 -5.19 58.17 -49.02
C SER A 345 -5.73 56.95 -48.27
N LEU A 346 -6.50 56.10 -48.95
CA LEU A 346 -7.12 54.92 -48.33
C LEU A 346 -6.09 53.82 -48.07
N SER A 347 -5.16 53.62 -49.00
CA SER A 347 -4.04 52.70 -48.79
C SER A 347 -3.18 53.14 -47.60
N ASN A 348 -2.94 54.45 -47.40
CA ASN A 348 -2.23 54.94 -46.23
C ASN A 348 -3.00 54.68 -44.92
N GLN A 349 -4.33 54.84 -44.90
CA GLN A 349 -5.15 54.56 -43.71
C GLN A 349 -5.18 53.06 -43.38
N LEU A 350 -5.22 52.18 -44.38
CA LEU A 350 -5.19 50.73 -44.20
C LEU A 350 -3.80 50.22 -43.79
N ASN A 351 -2.72 50.80 -44.31
CA ASN A 351 -1.35 50.50 -43.85
C ASN A 351 -1.12 50.95 -42.39
N ASP A 352 -1.68 52.09 -41.99
CA ASP A 352 -1.66 52.53 -40.58
C ASP A 352 -2.44 51.55 -39.68
N LEU A 353 -3.61 51.09 -40.14
CA LEU A 353 -4.39 50.06 -39.45
C LEU A 353 -3.62 48.73 -39.33
N GLN A 354 -2.96 48.28 -40.40
CA GLN A 354 -2.13 47.08 -40.42
C GLN A 354 -0.99 47.16 -39.40
N SER A 355 -0.29 48.31 -39.34
CA SER A 355 0.80 48.53 -38.38
C SER A 355 0.30 48.50 -36.93
N ARG A 356 -0.88 49.07 -36.66
CA ARG A 356 -1.47 49.09 -35.32
C ARG A 356 -1.97 47.72 -34.88
N ILE A 357 -2.57 46.93 -35.77
CA ILE A 357 -2.97 45.55 -35.50
C ILE A 357 -1.74 44.68 -35.22
N THR A 358 -0.66 44.88 -35.97
CA THR A 358 0.62 44.18 -35.70
C THR A 358 1.17 44.55 -34.33
N GLY A 359 1.07 45.83 -33.93
CA GLY A 359 1.43 46.27 -32.58
C GLY A 359 0.56 45.64 -31.47
N ALA A 360 -0.75 45.58 -31.67
CA ALA A 360 -1.67 44.93 -30.73
C ALA A 360 -1.39 43.42 -30.60
N ARG A 361 -1.12 42.74 -31.73
CA ARG A 361 -0.73 41.32 -31.75
C ARG A 361 0.57 41.09 -31.01
N ASN A 362 1.62 41.86 -31.31
CA ASN A 362 2.90 41.74 -30.62
C ASN A 362 2.76 42.01 -29.11
N ALA A 363 1.85 42.89 -28.68
CA ALA A 363 1.57 43.12 -27.26
C ALA A 363 0.84 41.93 -26.61
N VAL A 364 -0.08 41.27 -27.33
CA VAL A 364 -0.71 40.01 -26.89
C VAL A 364 0.30 38.88 -26.83
N ASP A 365 1.14 38.72 -27.86
CA ASP A 365 2.22 37.72 -27.89
C ASP A 365 3.22 37.97 -26.76
N THR A 366 3.55 39.24 -26.48
CA THR A 366 4.41 39.63 -25.35
C THR A 366 3.74 39.31 -24.00
N LEU A 367 2.42 39.49 -23.87
CA LEU A 367 1.68 39.09 -22.67
C LEU A 367 1.69 37.57 -22.51
N LEU A 368 1.46 36.80 -23.58
CA LEU A 368 1.52 35.33 -23.57
C LEU A 368 2.93 34.83 -23.20
N ASP A 369 3.98 35.41 -23.80
CA ASP A 369 5.39 35.09 -23.50
C ASP A 369 5.82 35.53 -22.10
N GLN A 370 5.26 36.61 -21.57
CA GLN A 370 5.54 37.06 -20.20
C GLN A 370 4.80 36.23 -19.16
N THR A 371 3.60 35.75 -19.46
CA THR A 371 2.91 34.76 -18.61
C THR A 371 3.67 33.42 -18.60
N LYS A 372 4.21 33.00 -19.75
CA LYS A 372 5.07 31.81 -19.87
C LYS A 372 6.33 31.84 -19.00
N ASN A 373 6.92 33.02 -18.79
CA ASN A 373 8.19 33.20 -18.07
C ASN A 373 8.06 33.91 -16.71
N GLY A 374 6.86 34.37 -16.36
CA GLY A 374 6.61 35.32 -15.27
C GLY A 374 5.84 34.73 -14.08
N VAL A 375 5.50 33.44 -14.12
CA VAL A 375 5.07 32.69 -12.94
C VAL A 375 6.29 31.97 -12.39
N SER A 376 6.94 32.56 -11.38
CA SER A 376 7.91 31.83 -10.56
C SER A 376 7.14 31.27 -9.37
N LEU A 377 7.00 29.95 -9.33
CA LEU A 377 6.67 29.23 -8.11
C LEU A 377 7.91 29.34 -7.22
N SER A 378 7.77 29.99 -6.07
CA SER A 378 8.83 30.08 -5.09
C SER A 378 8.25 29.93 -3.69
N THR A 379 9.03 29.40 -2.77
CA THR A 379 8.60 29.21 -1.39
C THR A 379 8.73 30.51 -0.59
N GLN A 380 7.67 30.93 0.11
CA GLN A 380 7.75 32.00 1.11
C GLN A 380 7.68 31.42 2.52
N THR A 381 8.64 31.78 3.36
CA THR A 381 8.67 31.39 4.77
C THR A 381 7.95 32.43 5.63
N ILE A 382 6.80 32.06 6.21
CA ILE A 382 6.14 32.82 7.28
C ILE A 382 6.85 32.51 8.60
N LYS A 383 7.35 33.53 9.29
CA LYS A 383 7.93 33.40 10.63
C LYS A 383 6.92 33.82 11.70
N THR A 384 6.62 32.95 12.67
CA THR A 384 5.83 33.27 13.87
C THR A 384 6.76 33.41 15.08
N ASP A 385 6.69 34.53 15.78
CA ASP A 385 7.54 34.84 16.95
C ASP A 385 6.99 34.16 18.22
N LEU A 386 7.74 33.21 18.81
CA LEU A 386 7.36 32.47 20.01
C LEU A 386 7.82 33.13 21.32
N SER A 387 8.30 34.36 21.29
CA SER A 387 8.85 35.06 22.47
C SER A 387 7.89 35.19 23.66
N ALA A 388 6.58 35.04 23.46
CA ALA A 388 5.59 34.98 24.54
C ALA A 388 5.61 33.65 25.34
N LEU A 389 5.96 32.53 24.71
CA LEU A 389 6.01 31.21 25.35
C LEU A 389 7.30 31.03 26.18
N ILE A 390 8.37 31.70 25.76
CA ILE A 390 9.71 31.63 26.36
C ILE A 390 9.79 32.45 27.68
N ASN A 391 8.90 33.44 27.88
CA ASN A 391 8.95 34.36 29.02
C ASN A 391 8.02 33.99 30.20
N GLY A 392 7.64 32.72 30.37
CA GLY A 392 7.22 32.15 31.65
C GLY A 392 6.26 32.98 32.52
N SER A 393 5.18 33.53 31.96
CA SER A 393 4.13 34.22 32.72
C SER A 393 2.81 33.45 32.71
N LEU A 394 2.80 32.27 33.35
CA LEU A 394 1.56 31.74 33.93
C LEU A 394 1.38 32.37 35.32
N SER A 395 0.51 33.37 35.42
CA SER A 395 -0.15 33.73 36.68
C SER A 395 -1.65 33.53 36.51
N GLY A 396 -2.17 32.48 37.14
CA GLY A 396 -3.61 32.23 37.19
C GLY A 396 -4.34 33.22 38.10
N SER A 397 -5.57 33.57 37.74
CA SER A 397 -6.65 33.70 38.71
C SER A 397 -8.00 33.42 38.04
N GLU A 398 -8.78 32.60 38.75
CA GLU A 398 -10.14 32.14 38.51
C GLU A 398 -11.09 33.26 38.05
N ASN A 399 -11.92 32.99 37.04
CA ASN A 399 -13.38 33.19 37.10
C ASN A 399 -14.07 32.50 35.91
N ASN A 400 -15.05 31.69 36.27
CA ASN A 400 -15.86 30.80 35.45
C ASN A 400 -16.97 31.57 34.72
N GLN A 401 -17.09 31.44 33.38
CA GLN A 401 -18.36 31.44 32.62
C GLN A 401 -18.15 31.30 31.10
N GLY A 402 -18.62 30.19 30.52
CA GLY A 402 -19.31 30.11 29.21
C GLY A 402 -18.50 30.26 27.91
N ASN A 403 -18.71 29.29 26.99
CA ASN A 403 -18.46 29.28 25.53
C ASN A 403 -18.19 30.65 24.87
N GLN A 404 -17.24 30.69 23.92
CA GLN A 404 -17.35 31.14 22.49
C GLN A 404 -16.00 30.89 21.78
N HIS A 405 -15.97 30.07 20.71
CA HIS A 405 -15.82 30.45 19.28
C HIS A 405 -14.52 31.23 18.97
N TRP A 406 -13.60 30.62 18.22
CA TRP A 406 -12.37 31.26 17.73
C TRP A 406 -12.63 31.92 16.37
N ASP A 407 -12.96 33.22 16.38
CA ASP A 407 -12.91 34.07 15.20
C ASP A 407 -11.54 34.77 15.12
N LEU A 408 -10.89 34.64 13.97
CA LEU A 408 -9.71 35.41 13.56
C LEU A 408 -10.18 36.63 12.77
N ASP A 409 -10.09 37.83 13.36
CA ASP A 409 -10.29 39.09 12.63
C ASP A 409 -9.04 39.98 12.73
N ALA A 410 -8.48 40.31 11.57
CA ALA A 410 -7.38 41.25 11.37
C ALA A 410 -7.95 42.60 10.94
N THR A 411 -7.72 43.62 11.77
CA THR A 411 -8.36 44.94 11.64
C THR A 411 -7.74 45.83 10.55
N ILE A 412 -8.60 46.31 9.66
CA ILE A 412 -8.40 47.42 8.70
C ILE A 412 -8.41 48.77 9.45
N PRO A 413 -7.57 49.77 9.09
CA PRO A 413 -7.52 51.06 9.79
C PRO A 413 -8.70 51.98 9.41
N THR A 414 -9.25 52.65 10.43
CA THR A 414 -10.35 53.63 10.32
C THR A 414 -9.86 55.07 10.05
N PRO A 415 -10.55 55.86 9.21
CA PRO A 415 -10.33 57.31 9.11
C PRO A 415 -11.21 58.13 10.08
N THR A 416 -10.65 59.25 10.52
CA THR A 416 -11.17 60.25 11.49
C THR A 416 -12.49 60.94 11.05
N PRO A 417 -13.41 61.27 11.98
CA PRO A 417 -14.73 61.83 11.65
C PRO A 417 -14.73 63.36 11.44
N THR A 418 -15.70 63.87 10.66
CA THR A 418 -16.13 65.28 10.59
C THR A 418 -17.67 65.28 10.40
N PRO A 419 -18.44 66.23 10.99
CA PRO A 419 -19.80 65.95 11.48
C PRO A 419 -20.93 66.13 10.46
N LEU A 420 -22.06 65.48 10.78
CA LEU A 420 -23.38 65.54 10.13
C LEU A 420 -24.03 66.92 10.14
N PRO A 421 -24.91 67.21 9.17
CA PRO A 421 -26.12 68.00 9.38
C PRO A 421 -27.38 67.12 9.43
N ASP A 422 -28.32 67.58 10.26
CA ASP A 422 -29.66 67.04 10.55
C ASP A 422 -30.58 66.95 9.32
N ASP A 423 -31.49 65.97 9.27
CA ASP A 423 -32.94 66.26 9.18
C ASP A 423 -33.82 65.04 9.51
N ASP A 424 -34.91 65.33 10.19
CA ASP A 424 -35.97 64.44 10.67
C ASP A 424 -36.88 63.94 9.52
N THR A 425 -37.34 62.69 9.58
CA THR A 425 -38.77 62.25 9.64
C THR A 425 -38.99 60.81 9.09
N PRO A 426 -40.00 60.08 9.61
CA PRO A 426 -40.06 58.61 9.56
C PRO A 426 -41.03 58.08 8.48
N VAL A 427 -40.76 56.90 7.91
CA VAL A 427 -41.77 56.12 7.18
C VAL A 427 -41.63 54.62 7.46
N GLU A 428 -42.79 53.99 7.52
CA GLU A 428 -43.19 52.78 8.25
C GLU A 428 -42.79 51.43 7.63
N THR A 429 -42.65 50.44 8.52
CA THR A 429 -42.73 48.98 8.25
C THR A 429 -44.07 48.55 7.63
N PRO A 430 -44.07 47.48 6.83
CA PRO A 430 -44.94 46.36 7.19
C PRO A 430 -44.31 44.97 7.05
N THR A 431 -44.86 44.06 7.86
CA THR A 431 -44.62 42.60 7.96
C THR A 431 -45.78 41.85 7.22
N PRO A 432 -45.85 40.50 7.21
CA PRO A 432 -45.51 39.58 6.12
C PRO A 432 -46.71 38.80 5.53
N GLU A 433 -46.52 38.00 4.46
CA GLU A 433 -47.46 36.93 4.07
C GLU A 433 -46.75 35.64 3.62
N GLU A 434 -47.39 34.51 3.95
CA GLU A 434 -47.00 33.08 3.83
C GLU A 434 -47.20 32.48 2.41
N PRO A 435 -46.74 31.23 2.16
CA PRO A 435 -46.45 30.67 0.83
C PRO A 435 -47.62 29.97 0.15
N SER A 436 -47.52 29.75 -1.17
CA SER A 436 -48.46 28.94 -1.96
C SER A 436 -47.79 27.78 -2.71
N GLN A 437 -48.55 26.69 -2.86
CA GLN A 437 -48.19 25.31 -3.27
C GLN A 437 -47.64 25.12 -4.70
N PRO A 438 -46.96 23.98 -4.96
CA PRO A 438 -46.45 23.58 -6.28
C PRO A 438 -47.50 22.86 -7.16
N ASP A 439 -47.38 23.04 -8.48
CA ASP A 439 -48.20 22.40 -9.53
C ASP A 439 -47.69 20.99 -9.92
N PRO A 440 -48.57 20.10 -10.46
CA PRO A 440 -48.31 18.67 -10.69
C PRO A 440 -47.55 18.32 -11.99
N PRO A 441 -46.95 17.12 -12.09
CA PRO A 441 -46.04 16.73 -13.19
C PRO A 441 -46.76 16.27 -14.47
N ALA A 442 -46.14 16.53 -15.62
CA ALA A 442 -46.62 16.13 -16.94
C ALA A 442 -46.13 14.72 -17.36
N THR A 443 -47.00 13.99 -18.06
CA THR A 443 -46.90 12.60 -18.53
C THR A 443 -45.77 12.35 -19.57
N PRO A 444 -45.15 11.15 -19.64
CA PRO A 444 -44.03 10.86 -20.56
C PRO A 444 -44.48 10.57 -22.00
N ALA A 445 -43.64 10.95 -22.98
CA ALA A 445 -43.78 10.59 -24.39
C ALA A 445 -43.04 9.26 -24.73
N PRO A 446 -43.47 8.50 -25.75
CA PRO A 446 -43.10 7.09 -25.93
C PRO A 446 -41.75 6.87 -26.65
N ALA A 447 -41.13 5.73 -26.34
CA ALA A 447 -39.84 5.26 -26.87
C ALA A 447 -39.82 5.03 -28.40
N PRO A 448 -38.69 5.28 -29.09
CA PRO A 448 -38.49 4.87 -30.48
C PRO A 448 -38.17 3.38 -30.59
N ALA A 449 -38.67 2.76 -31.66
CA ALA A 449 -38.53 1.34 -32.01
C ALA A 449 -37.12 0.98 -32.54
N PRO A 450 -36.70 -0.31 -32.54
CA PRO A 450 -35.36 -0.72 -32.90
C PRO A 450 -35.15 -0.72 -34.42
N ASP A 451 -34.01 -0.22 -34.87
CA ASP A 451 -33.62 -0.25 -36.27
C ASP A 451 -33.08 -1.62 -36.71
N PRO A 452 -33.24 -2.00 -37.99
CA PRO A 452 -33.08 -3.36 -38.49
C PRO A 452 -31.61 -3.75 -38.75
N VAL A 453 -31.32 -5.03 -38.52
CA VAL A 453 -30.07 -5.71 -38.88
C VAL A 453 -29.86 -5.65 -40.40
N VAL A 454 -28.72 -5.11 -40.83
CA VAL A 454 -28.22 -5.12 -42.21
C VAL A 454 -26.79 -5.69 -42.22
N PRO A 455 -26.39 -6.50 -43.22
CA PRO A 455 -25.28 -7.43 -43.11
C PRO A 455 -23.90 -6.76 -43.29
N GLU A 456 -22.93 -7.40 -42.65
CA GLU A 456 -21.49 -7.22 -42.71
C GLU A 456 -20.94 -7.07 -44.16
N PRO A 457 -20.23 -5.97 -44.50
CA PRO A 457 -19.48 -5.85 -45.73
C PRO A 457 -17.99 -6.20 -45.52
N GLU A 458 -17.44 -6.91 -46.51
CA GLU A 458 -16.05 -7.38 -46.60
C GLU A 458 -15.01 -6.26 -46.44
N VAL A 459 -13.94 -6.58 -45.69
CA VAL A 459 -12.74 -5.75 -45.48
C VAL A 459 -11.92 -5.61 -46.78
N PRO A 460 -11.72 -4.40 -47.33
CA PRO A 460 -10.64 -4.13 -48.27
C PRO A 460 -9.40 -3.65 -47.51
N ALA A 461 -8.23 -4.13 -47.92
CA ALA A 461 -6.94 -3.72 -47.38
C ALA A 461 -6.71 -2.21 -47.52
N GLU A 462 -6.41 -1.53 -46.40
CA GLU A 462 -6.03 -0.12 -46.39
C GLU A 462 -4.51 0.05 -46.50
N THR A 463 -4.15 0.82 -47.51
CA THR A 463 -2.85 1.43 -47.78
C THR A 463 -2.53 2.54 -46.77
N GLN A 464 -1.30 2.52 -46.26
CA GLN A 464 -0.69 3.56 -45.42
C GLN A 464 -0.86 4.98 -45.98
N PRO A 465 -1.24 5.97 -45.15
CA PRO A 465 -1.00 7.38 -45.41
C PRO A 465 0.37 7.80 -44.88
N ASN A 466 1.19 8.38 -45.77
CA ASN A 466 2.35 9.20 -45.41
C ASN A 466 1.87 10.51 -44.78
N THR A 467 2.31 10.81 -43.56
CA THR A 467 2.26 12.16 -42.98
C THR A 467 3.62 12.52 -42.41
N SER A 468 4.40 13.19 -43.25
CA SER A 468 5.52 14.04 -42.85
C SER A 468 4.96 15.39 -42.39
N THR A 469 5.05 15.66 -41.08
CA THR A 469 5.04 17.03 -40.55
C THR A 469 5.89 17.03 -39.29
N GLU A 470 7.09 17.59 -39.42
CA GLU A 470 8.04 17.85 -38.35
C GLU A 470 7.42 18.83 -37.34
N ALA A 471 7.45 18.48 -36.05
CA ALA A 471 7.26 19.41 -34.96
C ALA A 471 8.65 19.89 -34.50
N ASP A 472 8.87 21.19 -34.62
CA ASP A 472 10.12 21.89 -34.38
C ASP A 472 10.31 22.09 -32.86
N TYR A 473 11.15 21.27 -32.21
CA TYR A 473 11.58 21.50 -30.83
C TYR A 473 12.81 22.42 -30.83
N SER A 474 12.60 23.64 -30.34
CA SER A 474 13.64 24.65 -30.14
C SER A 474 14.73 24.15 -29.18
N THR A 475 15.95 24.02 -29.68
CA THR A 475 17.18 23.84 -28.90
C THR A 475 17.56 25.11 -28.16
N ASP A 476 17.50 25.12 -26.83
CA ASP A 476 18.17 26.16 -26.03
C ASP A 476 19.64 25.79 -25.81
N THR A 477 20.52 26.54 -26.45
CA THR A 477 21.98 26.42 -26.35
C THR A 477 22.49 26.95 -25.01
N GLN A 478 23.05 26.07 -24.16
CA GLN A 478 23.82 26.47 -22.98
C GLN A 478 25.32 26.61 -23.30
N ALA A 479 25.96 27.68 -22.81
CA ALA A 479 27.35 28.00 -23.10
C ALA A 479 28.35 27.17 -22.26
N MET A 480 29.42 26.69 -22.91
CA MET A 480 30.53 25.94 -22.29
C MET A 480 31.74 26.83 -22.00
N ASP A 481 32.53 26.50 -20.97
CA ASP A 481 33.81 27.17 -20.72
C ASP A 481 34.98 26.56 -21.53
N GLU A 482 36.14 27.24 -21.49
CA GLU A 482 37.34 26.93 -22.29
C GLU A 482 38.03 25.59 -21.92
N THR A 483 37.44 24.80 -21.01
CA THR A 483 37.87 23.43 -20.68
C THR A 483 36.82 22.36 -20.94
N GLY A 484 35.66 22.72 -21.50
CA GLY A 484 34.63 21.78 -21.96
C GLY A 484 33.77 21.18 -20.85
N ARG A 485 33.48 21.93 -19.78
CA ARG A 485 32.54 21.53 -18.72
C ARG A 485 31.26 22.39 -18.73
N VAL A 486 30.13 21.75 -18.40
CA VAL A 486 28.84 22.41 -18.12
C VAL A 486 28.87 22.92 -16.68
N VAL A 487 28.52 24.19 -16.45
CA VAL A 487 28.52 24.83 -15.11
C VAL A 487 27.16 24.62 -14.45
N HIS A 488 27.09 23.73 -13.46
CA HIS A 488 26.02 23.73 -12.46
C HIS A 488 26.46 24.59 -11.26
N GLY A 489 25.61 25.51 -10.82
CA GLY A 489 25.87 26.34 -9.64
C GLY A 489 25.82 25.50 -8.35
N GLN A 490 26.96 25.37 -7.67
CA GLN A 490 27.02 24.93 -6.27
C GLN A 490 26.81 26.13 -5.33
N PRO A 491 26.11 25.98 -4.19
CA PRO A 491 26.39 26.76 -3.00
C PRO A 491 27.66 26.23 -2.32
N ASP A 492 28.61 27.13 -2.05
CA ASP A 492 29.86 26.88 -1.35
C ASP A 492 29.62 26.76 0.17
N LEU A 493 30.02 25.62 0.75
CA LEU A 493 30.13 25.41 2.19
C LEU A 493 31.56 24.96 2.52
N SER A 494 32.52 25.88 2.44
CA SER A 494 33.79 25.71 3.15
C SER A 494 33.63 26.05 4.63
N ILE A 495 33.68 25.05 5.51
CA ILE A 495 33.96 25.26 6.94
C ILE A 495 35.37 24.75 7.23
N ASP A 496 36.27 25.70 7.48
CA ASP A 496 37.64 25.48 7.94
C ASP A 496 37.62 25.09 9.44
N ILE A 497 37.88 23.82 9.75
CA ILE A 497 37.98 23.35 11.13
C ILE A 497 39.41 23.55 11.62
N ASN A 498 39.62 24.62 12.37
CA ASN A 498 40.72 24.72 13.32
C ASN A 498 40.16 25.02 14.71
N HIS A 499 39.98 23.98 15.53
CA HIS A 499 39.94 24.19 16.97
C HIS A 499 40.67 23.09 17.75
N ASN A 500 41.69 23.54 18.48
CA ASN A 500 42.42 22.81 19.49
C ASN A 500 42.07 23.48 20.83
N GLY A 501 41.52 22.73 21.79
CA GLY A 501 41.49 23.16 23.19
C GLY A 501 40.13 23.08 23.90
N SER A 502 40.11 22.18 24.87
CA SER A 502 39.16 21.96 25.98
C SER A 502 38.56 23.21 26.67
N GLY A 503 37.28 23.12 27.07
CA GLY A 503 36.81 23.69 28.35
C GLY A 503 35.38 24.24 28.40
N SER A 504 34.55 23.64 29.28
CA SER A 504 33.33 24.17 29.93
C SER A 504 32.05 24.30 29.09
N LEU A 505 31.02 23.55 29.52
CA LEU A 505 29.63 23.64 29.04
C LEU A 505 29.02 24.97 29.48
N ASP A 506 28.62 25.79 28.51
CA ASP A 506 27.94 27.07 28.72
C ASP A 506 26.53 27.00 28.11
N ALA A 507 25.52 27.34 28.90
CA ALA A 507 24.09 27.25 28.56
C ALA A 507 23.64 28.44 27.69
N SER A 508 24.41 28.74 26.65
CA SER A 508 24.18 29.85 25.72
C SER A 508 24.30 29.44 24.24
N ALA A 509 24.46 28.13 23.95
CA ALA A 509 24.55 27.60 22.59
C ALA A 509 23.23 26.96 22.07
N VAL A 510 22.08 27.42 22.58
CA VAL A 510 20.74 27.10 22.05
C VAL A 510 20.07 28.41 21.61
N ALA A 511 20.68 29.05 20.62
CA ALA A 511 20.14 30.24 19.98
C ALA A 511 20.57 30.23 18.51
N GLY A 512 19.79 29.55 17.67
CA GLY A 512 19.51 30.11 16.35
C GLY A 512 18.84 31.46 16.59
N ALA A 513 19.49 32.53 16.15
CA ALA A 513 19.15 33.90 16.51
C ALA A 513 17.87 34.38 15.82
N ASP A 514 16.68 33.98 16.31
CA ASP A 514 15.44 34.78 16.24
C ASP A 514 14.21 34.17 16.95
N GLY A 515 14.25 32.94 17.48
CA GLY A 515 13.13 32.43 18.31
C GLY A 515 11.78 32.34 17.57
N SER A 516 11.82 32.19 16.25
CA SER A 516 10.64 32.08 15.38
C SER A 516 10.44 30.67 14.81
N LEU A 517 9.18 30.27 14.62
CA LEU A 517 8.80 29.07 13.86
C LEU A 517 8.55 29.47 12.41
N SER A 518 9.16 28.77 11.46
CA SER A 518 9.02 29.01 10.02
C SER A 518 8.04 28.03 9.38
N LEU A 519 6.96 28.52 8.77
CA LEU A 519 6.07 27.76 7.90
C LEU A 519 6.31 28.18 6.45
N THR A 520 6.61 27.24 5.58
CA THR A 520 6.86 27.50 4.16
C THR A 520 5.57 27.27 3.38
N ILE A 521 5.11 28.28 2.65
CA ILE A 521 3.95 28.18 1.75
C ILE A 521 4.35 28.57 0.32
N PRO A 522 3.67 28.03 -0.71
CA PRO A 522 3.88 28.46 -2.09
C PRO A 522 3.57 29.95 -2.24
N SER A 523 4.46 30.68 -2.89
CA SER A 523 4.24 32.07 -3.29
C SER A 523 4.34 32.18 -4.81
N ILE A 524 3.26 32.68 -5.40
CA ILE A 524 3.17 32.96 -6.83
C ILE A 524 3.60 34.42 -7.01
N ALA A 525 4.81 34.63 -7.53
CA ALA A 525 5.28 35.98 -7.86
C ALA A 525 4.92 36.30 -9.32
N VAL A 526 4.00 37.24 -9.52
CA VAL A 526 3.57 37.75 -10.83
C VAL A 526 4.15 39.15 -11.05
N ASP A 527 4.93 39.36 -12.13
CA ASP A 527 5.51 40.67 -12.47
C ASP A 527 4.42 41.67 -12.94
N SER A 528 3.71 42.22 -11.97
CA SER A 528 2.52 43.06 -12.15
C SER A 528 2.81 44.36 -12.91
N ASP A 529 4.04 44.89 -12.83
CA ASP A 529 4.43 46.13 -13.51
C ASP A 529 4.53 45.92 -15.02
N ARG A 530 5.10 44.78 -15.45
CA ARG A 530 5.21 44.44 -16.88
C ARG A 530 3.88 44.06 -17.50
N ILE A 531 3.05 43.30 -16.79
CA ILE A 531 1.68 42.96 -17.21
C ILE A 531 0.82 44.22 -17.31
N THR A 532 0.94 45.16 -16.37
CA THR A 532 0.24 46.45 -16.42
C THR A 532 0.69 47.30 -17.60
N ALA A 533 1.98 47.34 -17.91
CA ALA A 533 2.51 48.05 -19.07
C ALA A 533 1.98 47.47 -20.39
N ALA A 534 2.05 46.15 -20.57
CA ALA A 534 1.57 45.50 -21.78
C ALA A 534 0.03 45.58 -21.94
N LYS A 535 -0.73 45.55 -20.83
CA LYS A 535 -2.17 45.84 -20.83
C LYS A 535 -2.49 47.27 -21.29
N ASN A 536 -1.72 48.25 -20.83
CA ASN A 536 -1.89 49.65 -21.26
C ASN A 536 -1.56 49.83 -22.76
N ASP A 537 -0.52 49.17 -23.25
CA ASP A 537 -0.13 49.18 -24.66
C ASP A 537 -1.19 48.53 -25.57
N LEU A 538 -1.76 47.40 -25.13
CA LEU A 538 -2.87 46.73 -25.80
C LEU A 538 -4.13 47.60 -25.82
N SER A 539 -4.51 48.18 -24.68
CA SER A 539 -5.66 49.08 -24.57
C SER A 539 -5.51 50.33 -25.46
N GLY A 540 -4.32 50.90 -25.51
CA GLY A 540 -4.00 52.04 -26.39
C GLY A 540 -4.08 51.67 -27.88
N SER A 541 -3.62 50.47 -28.23
CA SER A 541 -3.67 49.95 -29.60
C SER A 541 -5.10 49.64 -30.04
N LEU A 542 -5.92 49.02 -29.21
CA LEU A 542 -7.33 48.69 -29.51
C LEU A 542 -8.23 49.93 -29.65
N THR A 543 -8.03 50.94 -28.79
CA THR A 543 -8.73 52.24 -28.90
C THR A 543 -8.40 52.90 -30.24
N SER A 544 -7.10 52.89 -30.59
CA SER A 544 -6.62 53.46 -31.85
C SER A 544 -7.13 52.73 -33.10
N ILE A 545 -7.21 51.40 -33.06
CA ILE A 545 -7.76 50.57 -34.15
C ILE A 545 -9.24 50.90 -34.37
N THR A 546 -10.00 51.05 -33.28
CA THR A 546 -11.42 51.40 -33.31
C THR A 546 -11.66 52.78 -33.94
N ASP A 547 -10.82 53.77 -33.62
CA ASP A 547 -10.89 55.11 -34.20
C ASP A 547 -10.58 55.09 -35.72
N THR A 548 -9.55 54.36 -36.14
CA THR A 548 -9.18 54.24 -37.57
C THR A 548 -10.23 53.50 -38.39
N VAL A 549 -10.81 52.42 -37.87
CA VAL A 549 -11.90 51.66 -38.53
C VAL A 549 -13.18 52.51 -38.64
N SER A 550 -13.49 53.31 -37.63
CA SER A 550 -14.63 54.25 -37.66
C SER A 550 -14.44 55.33 -38.74
N GLY A 551 -13.20 55.81 -38.92
CA GLY A 551 -12.83 56.73 -40.01
C GLY A 551 -12.96 56.10 -41.40
N LEU A 552 -12.46 54.87 -41.58
CA LEU A 552 -12.57 54.09 -42.82
C LEU A 552 -14.04 53.90 -43.27
N SER A 553 -14.95 53.62 -42.33
CA SER A 553 -16.37 53.47 -42.63
C SER A 553 -17.02 54.77 -43.15
N SER A 554 -16.46 55.94 -42.83
CA SER A 554 -17.00 57.24 -43.25
C SER A 554 -16.52 57.70 -44.65
N ASP A 555 -15.35 57.21 -45.10
CA ASP A 555 -14.71 57.60 -46.37
C ASP A 555 -15.05 56.67 -47.57
N THR A 556 -15.87 55.63 -47.36
CA THR A 556 -16.09 54.50 -48.29
C THR A 556 -17.08 54.78 -49.46
N ASN A 557 -17.29 56.04 -49.87
CA ASN A 557 -18.39 56.38 -50.79
C ASN A 557 -18.15 56.16 -52.31
N ASN A 558 -16.99 55.67 -52.78
CA ASN A 558 -16.73 55.53 -54.23
C ASN A 558 -15.80 54.38 -54.68
N ASN A 559 -15.58 53.34 -53.86
CA ASN A 559 -14.61 52.28 -54.18
C ASN A 559 -15.25 50.95 -54.61
N LEU A 560 -14.43 50.09 -55.24
CA LEU A 560 -14.82 48.79 -55.80
C LEU A 560 -15.50 47.88 -54.76
N GLN A 561 -16.50 47.14 -55.19
CA GLN A 561 -17.41 46.36 -54.36
C GLN A 561 -16.73 45.27 -53.51
N ALA A 562 -15.52 44.83 -53.89
CA ALA A 562 -14.67 43.92 -53.13
C ALA A 562 -14.16 44.55 -51.82
N LEU A 563 -13.61 45.77 -51.89
CA LEU A 563 -13.11 46.50 -50.73
C LEU A 563 -14.21 46.84 -49.71
N ILE A 564 -15.42 47.12 -50.18
CA ILE A 564 -16.59 47.34 -49.31
C ILE A 564 -16.94 46.07 -48.51
N ASN A 565 -16.77 44.90 -49.12
CA ASN A 565 -17.02 43.63 -48.43
C ASN A 565 -15.92 43.32 -47.42
N ASP A 566 -14.66 43.60 -47.74
CA ASP A 566 -13.55 43.40 -46.81
C ASP A 566 -13.65 44.35 -45.60
N ILE A 567 -14.00 45.63 -45.81
CA ILE A 567 -14.24 46.57 -44.69
C ILE A 567 -15.39 46.09 -43.80
N ARG A 568 -16.47 45.56 -44.37
CA ARG A 568 -17.58 44.99 -43.59
C ARG A 568 -17.15 43.76 -42.77
N ALA A 569 -16.29 42.91 -43.34
CA ALA A 569 -15.72 41.76 -42.64
C ALA A 569 -14.79 42.20 -41.49
N ILE A 570 -13.96 43.22 -41.71
CA ILE A 570 -13.11 43.84 -40.68
C ILE A 570 -13.98 44.40 -39.55
N THR A 571 -15.07 45.12 -39.86
CA THR A 571 -16.00 45.63 -38.84
C THR A 571 -16.71 44.52 -38.06
N ALA A 572 -17.11 43.43 -38.73
CA ALA A 572 -17.72 42.28 -38.06
C ALA A 572 -16.74 41.59 -37.10
N GLN A 573 -15.48 41.42 -37.52
CA GLN A 573 -14.43 40.83 -36.71
C GLN A 573 -14.08 41.72 -35.51
N MET A 574 -14.05 43.05 -35.68
CA MET A 574 -13.88 44.02 -34.59
C MET A 574 -15.00 43.97 -33.55
N ASN A 575 -16.24 43.76 -33.98
CA ASN A 575 -17.36 43.58 -33.06
C ASN A 575 -17.25 42.27 -32.27
N LYS A 576 -16.71 41.20 -32.88
CA LYS A 576 -16.41 39.93 -32.19
C LYS A 576 -15.35 40.15 -31.10
N ILE A 577 -14.24 40.79 -31.46
CA ILE A 577 -13.17 41.21 -30.53
C ILE A 577 -13.72 42.04 -29.36
N GLY A 578 -14.62 42.99 -29.64
CA GLY A 578 -15.27 43.79 -28.61
C GLY A 578 -16.17 42.99 -27.67
N GLN A 579 -16.84 41.93 -28.16
CA GLN A 579 -17.65 41.02 -27.35
C GLN A 579 -16.76 40.15 -26.46
N THR A 580 -15.69 39.56 -27.03
CA THR A 580 -14.66 38.78 -26.33
C THR A 580 -14.06 39.58 -25.16
N LEU A 581 -13.66 40.83 -25.40
CA LEU A 581 -13.14 41.74 -24.37
C LEU A 581 -14.18 42.12 -23.30
N SER A 582 -15.46 42.22 -23.66
CA SER A 582 -16.53 42.54 -22.70
C SER A 582 -16.92 41.35 -21.81
N GLY A 583 -16.80 40.12 -22.31
CA GLY A 583 -17.04 38.89 -21.55
C GLY A 583 -15.95 38.61 -20.51
N ALA A 584 -14.69 38.98 -20.81
CA ALA A 584 -13.55 38.87 -19.87
C ALA A 584 -13.76 39.60 -18.53
N SER A 585 -14.52 40.71 -18.52
CA SER A 585 -14.77 41.51 -17.32
C SER A 585 -15.69 40.81 -16.30
N GLN A 586 -16.40 39.74 -16.69
CA GLN A 586 -17.32 39.02 -15.81
C GLN A 586 -16.69 37.79 -15.14
N ASN A 587 -15.50 37.36 -15.59
CA ASN A 587 -14.83 36.14 -15.11
C ASN A 587 -13.67 36.39 -14.11
N VAL A 588 -13.50 37.61 -13.58
CA VAL A 588 -12.39 37.94 -12.63
C VAL A 588 -12.90 38.08 -11.19
N THR A 589 -13.88 37.26 -10.82
CA THR A 589 -14.27 37.05 -9.42
C THR A 589 -14.35 35.55 -9.18
N THR A 590 -13.20 34.88 -9.09
CA THR A 590 -13.13 33.50 -8.63
C THR A 590 -12.96 33.51 -7.11
N ASP A 591 -13.94 32.92 -6.41
CA ASP A 591 -13.78 32.50 -5.02
C ASP A 591 -12.63 31.49 -4.94
N THR A 592 -12.00 31.37 -3.77
CA THR A 592 -10.83 30.49 -3.58
C THR A 592 -11.17 29.00 -3.77
N ASP A 593 -12.45 28.65 -3.65
CA ASP A 593 -13.00 27.30 -3.87
C ASP A 593 -13.08 26.91 -5.36
N ASP A 594 -13.00 27.87 -6.31
CA ASP A 594 -13.00 27.59 -7.76
C ASP A 594 -11.58 27.30 -8.30
N LEU A 595 -10.54 27.48 -7.47
CA LEU A 595 -9.14 27.31 -7.88
C LEU A 595 -8.67 25.85 -7.75
N ILE A 596 -9.30 25.04 -6.89
CA ILE A 596 -9.01 23.61 -6.69
C ILE A 596 -10.32 22.82 -6.84
N ASN A 597 -10.42 22.01 -7.89
CA ASN A 597 -11.57 21.15 -8.15
C ASN A 597 -11.18 19.67 -7.97
N ASP A 598 -11.79 18.97 -7.00
CA ASP A 598 -11.66 17.51 -6.88
C ASP A 598 -12.58 16.85 -7.91
N VAL A 599 -11.98 16.21 -8.92
CA VAL A 599 -12.70 15.55 -10.02
C VAL A 599 -12.78 14.04 -9.86
N SER A 600 -12.50 13.53 -8.66
CA SER A 600 -12.54 12.10 -8.37
C SER A 600 -13.94 11.49 -8.57
N ASP A 601 -14.99 12.28 -8.34
CA ASP A 601 -16.38 11.82 -8.54
C ASP A 601 -16.80 11.74 -10.02
N GLU A 602 -16.04 12.40 -10.91
CA GLU A 602 -16.25 12.40 -12.36
C GLU A 602 -15.44 11.28 -13.06
N ASP A 603 -14.79 10.39 -12.30
CA ASP A 603 -13.93 9.33 -12.84
C ASP A 603 -14.65 8.39 -13.82
N THR A 604 -14.02 8.17 -14.96
CA THR A 604 -14.42 7.24 -16.00
C THR A 604 -13.42 6.12 -16.17
N GLU A 605 -13.77 5.02 -16.85
CA GLU A 605 -12.83 3.93 -17.15
C GLU A 605 -11.61 4.38 -17.98
N GLU A 606 -11.72 5.49 -18.73
CA GLU A 606 -10.62 6.01 -19.57
C GLU A 606 -9.61 6.86 -18.78
N ASP A 607 -9.98 7.35 -17.60
CA ASP A 607 -9.09 8.13 -16.73
C ASP A 607 -8.02 7.24 -16.09
N VAL A 608 -6.78 7.74 -16.03
CA VAL A 608 -5.60 7.01 -15.55
C VAL A 608 -4.84 7.70 -14.41
N GLU A 609 -4.99 9.02 -14.23
CA GLU A 609 -4.22 9.78 -13.24
C GLU A 609 -4.71 9.53 -11.81
N GLY A 610 -3.80 9.40 -10.83
CA GLY A 610 -4.15 9.27 -9.41
C GLY A 610 -5.04 8.07 -9.09
N LYS A 611 -4.93 6.98 -9.87
CA LYS A 611 -5.95 5.91 -9.87
C LYS A 611 -5.37 4.53 -9.61
N VAL A 612 -6.04 3.81 -8.71
CA VAL A 612 -5.84 2.39 -8.45
C VAL A 612 -7.10 1.66 -8.89
N THR A 613 -7.01 0.79 -9.89
CA THR A 613 -8.17 0.10 -10.44
C THR A 613 -7.97 -1.39 -10.67
N ASN A 614 -9.03 -2.18 -10.56
CA ASN A 614 -9.03 -3.61 -10.87
C ASN A 614 -7.92 -4.40 -10.14
N CYS A 615 -7.56 -3.99 -8.93
CA CYS A 615 -6.50 -4.64 -8.15
C CYS A 615 -7.09 -5.58 -7.10
N ILE A 616 -6.33 -6.63 -6.75
CA ILE A 616 -6.76 -7.67 -5.82
C ILE A 616 -5.73 -7.85 -4.71
N ASN A 617 -6.16 -7.74 -3.46
CA ASN A 617 -5.33 -8.10 -2.31
C ASN A 617 -5.81 -9.41 -1.67
N GLU A 618 -4.93 -10.39 -1.61
CA GLU A 618 -5.08 -11.67 -0.91
C GLU A 618 -4.22 -11.72 0.38
N GLY A 619 -3.19 -10.88 0.46
CA GLY A 619 -2.27 -10.83 1.59
C GLY A 619 -2.84 -10.12 2.82
N ASN A 620 -2.42 -10.54 4.01
CA ASN A 620 -2.82 -9.86 5.25
C ASN A 620 -2.14 -8.48 5.36
N VAL A 621 -2.87 -7.48 5.85
CA VAL A 621 -2.38 -6.11 6.06
C VAL A 621 -2.42 -5.78 7.54
N ASN A 622 -1.26 -5.42 8.11
CA ASN A 622 -1.13 -5.07 9.52
C ASN A 622 -0.44 -3.71 9.67
N ALA A 623 -1.16 -2.72 10.20
CA ALA A 623 -0.62 -1.40 10.48
C ALA A 623 -0.91 -0.96 11.93
N ASP A 624 -0.12 -0.06 12.51
CA ASP A 624 -0.53 0.55 13.79
C ASP A 624 -1.57 1.64 13.58
N ILE A 625 -1.37 2.43 12.52
CA ILE A 625 -2.19 3.59 12.13
C ILE A 625 -2.59 3.38 10.67
N ASN A 626 -3.89 3.50 10.40
CA ASN A 626 -4.56 3.34 9.11
C ASN A 626 -4.13 2.08 8.33
N ALA A 627 -4.94 1.03 8.44
CA ALA A 627 -4.79 -0.17 7.63
C ALA A 627 -5.90 -0.24 6.58
N GLY A 628 -5.55 -0.51 5.32
CA GLY A 628 -6.51 -0.75 4.25
C GLY A 628 -6.19 -1.99 3.45
N GLY A 629 -7.21 -2.76 3.07
CA GLY A 629 -6.98 -3.93 2.22
C GLY A 629 -6.44 -3.58 0.83
N ILE A 630 -6.72 -2.39 0.32
CA ILE A 630 -6.16 -1.86 -0.94
C ILE A 630 -5.23 -0.69 -0.65
N THR A 631 -5.71 0.33 0.05
CA THR A 631 -4.89 1.52 0.40
C THR A 631 -4.99 1.94 1.86
N GLY A 632 -3.85 2.25 2.48
CA GLY A 632 -3.81 2.73 3.86
C GLY A 632 -4.46 4.10 4.01
N ALA A 633 -4.08 5.03 3.14
CA ALA A 633 -4.61 6.40 3.14
C ALA A 633 -4.80 6.98 1.73
N MET A 634 -5.82 7.83 1.59
CA MET A 634 -6.03 8.73 0.45
C MET A 634 -6.02 10.17 0.97
N ALA A 635 -4.86 10.83 0.90
CA ALA A 635 -4.61 12.14 1.47
C ALA A 635 -3.44 12.85 0.77
N ARG A 636 -3.27 14.16 1.00
CA ARG A 636 -2.03 14.87 0.63
C ARG A 636 -1.01 14.76 1.75
N GLU A 637 0.23 14.40 1.43
CA GLU A 637 1.36 14.61 2.32
C GLU A 637 1.76 16.11 2.33
N ASN A 638 2.30 16.58 3.45
CA ASN A 638 2.53 18.00 3.72
C ASN A 638 3.88 18.51 3.15
N ASP A 639 4.46 17.82 2.19
CA ASP A 639 5.78 18.05 1.60
C ASP A 639 5.73 18.41 0.11
N LEU A 640 4.62 19.01 -0.33
CA LEU A 640 4.43 19.57 -1.67
C LEU A 640 5.74 20.13 -2.27
N ASP A 641 6.26 19.45 -3.30
CA ASP A 641 7.28 19.98 -4.20
C ASP A 641 6.60 20.56 -5.45
N PRO A 642 6.41 21.89 -5.49
CA PRO A 642 5.69 22.54 -6.58
C PRO A 642 6.37 22.49 -7.95
N GLU A 643 7.61 21.95 -8.07
CA GLU A 643 8.26 21.74 -9.37
C GLU A 643 8.02 20.33 -9.94
N ASP A 644 7.72 19.33 -9.10
CA ASP A 644 7.54 17.92 -9.50
C ASP A 644 6.10 17.38 -9.33
N ASP A 645 5.28 17.97 -8.44
CA ASP A 645 3.95 17.43 -8.07
C ASP A 645 2.80 17.88 -8.99
N PHE A 646 3.08 18.69 -10.01
CA PHE A 646 2.07 19.25 -10.91
C PHE A 646 2.27 18.83 -12.36
N THR A 647 1.24 18.21 -12.95
CA THR A 647 1.16 18.02 -14.40
C THR A 647 0.46 19.23 -15.03
N ILE A 648 0.98 19.74 -16.14
CA ILE A 648 0.43 20.90 -16.84
C ILE A 648 -0.32 20.43 -18.08
N ASP A 649 -1.62 20.72 -18.18
CA ASP A 649 -2.46 20.38 -19.34
C ASP A 649 -3.23 21.60 -19.90
N GLY A 650 -3.49 21.62 -21.20
CA GLY A 650 -4.19 22.70 -21.90
C GLY A 650 -3.31 23.82 -22.48
N SER A 651 -3.94 24.74 -23.21
CA SER A 651 -3.25 25.84 -23.90
C SER A 651 -3.09 27.07 -22.99
N GLN A 652 -1.87 27.31 -22.51
CA GLN A 652 -1.25 28.57 -22.02
C GLN A 652 -2.18 29.76 -21.66
N SER A 653 -2.78 29.75 -20.48
CA SER A 653 -3.81 30.73 -20.08
C SER A 653 -3.60 31.28 -18.65
N LEU A 654 -4.11 32.49 -18.36
CA LEU A 654 -4.22 33.09 -17.02
C LEU A 654 -5.41 32.55 -16.22
N ASN A 655 -6.30 31.76 -16.83
CA ASN A 655 -7.37 31.05 -16.15
C ASN A 655 -6.99 29.58 -15.96
N PHE A 656 -6.49 29.26 -14.76
CA PHE A 656 -6.07 27.92 -14.37
C PHE A 656 -6.97 27.35 -13.26
N THR A 657 -7.28 26.07 -13.35
CA THR A 657 -7.94 25.29 -12.29
C THR A 657 -7.02 24.13 -11.93
N PHE A 658 -6.73 23.95 -10.64
CA PHE A 658 -6.07 22.74 -10.15
C PHE A 658 -7.10 21.61 -10.09
N LYS A 659 -6.99 20.60 -10.95
CA LYS A 659 -7.76 19.37 -10.80
C LYS A 659 -7.00 18.40 -9.91
N SER A 660 -7.65 17.96 -8.85
CA SER A 660 -7.15 16.91 -7.97
C SER A 660 -7.91 15.63 -8.27
N ARG A 661 -7.22 14.49 -8.42
CA ARG A 661 -7.86 13.18 -8.58
C ARG A 661 -7.16 12.14 -7.72
N VAL A 662 -7.93 11.43 -6.90
CA VAL A 662 -7.46 10.21 -6.23
C VAL A 662 -8.60 9.20 -6.13
N VAL A 663 -8.46 8.06 -6.81
CA VAL A 663 -9.58 7.13 -7.04
C VAL A 663 -9.16 5.70 -6.80
N VAL A 664 -9.94 4.99 -6.01
CA VAL A 664 -9.90 3.52 -5.91
C VAL A 664 -11.16 2.97 -6.57
N ARG A 665 -10.97 2.17 -7.62
CA ARG A 665 -12.09 1.66 -8.42
C ARG A 665 -12.00 0.15 -8.66
N ASP A 666 -13.12 -0.56 -8.63
CA ASP A 666 -13.19 -1.98 -9.05
C ASP A 666 -12.16 -2.89 -8.33
N CYS A 667 -11.74 -2.52 -7.11
CA CYS A 667 -10.72 -3.25 -6.35
C CYS A 667 -11.37 -4.20 -5.34
N THR A 668 -10.71 -5.32 -5.08
CA THR A 668 -11.22 -6.36 -4.17
C THR A 668 -10.18 -6.77 -3.15
N ASN A 669 -10.58 -6.86 -1.88
CA ASN A 669 -9.74 -7.36 -0.81
C ASN A 669 -10.30 -8.65 -0.20
N TYR A 670 -9.49 -9.70 -0.17
CA TYR A 670 -9.75 -10.96 0.52
C TYR A 670 -8.88 -11.14 1.78
N GLY A 671 -7.76 -10.41 1.87
CA GLY A 671 -6.84 -10.48 2.99
C GLY A 671 -7.38 -9.86 4.27
N THR A 672 -6.99 -10.38 5.44
CA THR A 672 -7.37 -9.80 6.73
C THR A 672 -6.67 -8.46 6.94
N VAL A 673 -7.41 -7.47 7.41
CA VAL A 673 -6.91 -6.12 7.73
C VAL A 673 -6.93 -5.93 9.25
N THR A 674 -5.78 -5.55 9.83
CA THR A 674 -5.63 -5.30 11.27
C THR A 674 -5.01 -3.93 11.52
N ALA A 675 -5.62 -3.17 12.42
CA ALA A 675 -5.09 -1.89 12.89
C ALA A 675 -5.13 -1.77 14.43
N LYS A 676 -4.22 -0.99 15.02
CA LYS A 676 -4.12 -0.83 16.48
C LYS A 676 -4.66 0.48 17.05
N LYS A 677 -4.85 1.54 16.25
CA LYS A 677 -5.13 2.88 16.80
C LYS A 677 -6.22 3.66 16.09
N GLU A 678 -6.00 4.02 14.84
CA GLU A 678 -6.85 5.01 14.16
C GLU A 678 -7.94 4.34 13.33
N ASN A 679 -7.66 3.99 12.07
CA ASN A 679 -8.67 3.49 11.16
C ASN A 679 -8.30 2.13 10.57
N ALA A 680 -9.30 1.29 10.28
CA ALA A 680 -9.15 0.06 9.53
C ALA A 680 -10.27 -0.07 8.51
N GLY A 681 -9.93 -0.28 7.24
CA GLY A 681 -10.90 -0.48 6.17
C GLY A 681 -10.61 -1.72 5.36
N GLY A 682 -11.65 -2.45 4.96
CA GLY A 682 -11.47 -3.58 4.04
C GLY A 682 -10.89 -3.15 2.68
N ILE A 683 -11.07 -1.90 2.27
CA ILE A 683 -10.49 -1.31 1.05
C ILE A 683 -9.57 -0.15 1.42
N VAL A 684 -10.09 0.88 2.11
CA VAL A 684 -9.33 2.09 2.47
C VAL A 684 -9.29 2.30 3.98
N GLY A 685 -8.11 2.47 4.57
CA GLY A 685 -8.01 2.82 5.99
C GLY A 685 -8.61 4.20 6.28
N SER A 686 -8.01 5.25 5.70
CA SER A 686 -8.41 6.64 5.87
C SER A 686 -8.59 7.35 4.53
N MET A 687 -9.81 7.81 4.23
CA MET A 687 -10.10 8.66 3.08
C MET A 687 -10.31 10.10 3.53
N GLU A 688 -9.31 10.95 3.29
CA GLU A 688 -9.46 12.39 3.49
C GLU A 688 -10.04 13.10 2.26
N MET A 689 -9.77 12.55 1.08
CA MET A 689 -10.22 13.05 -0.22
C MET A 689 -10.42 11.89 -1.21
N GLY A 690 -10.95 12.19 -2.39
CA GLY A 690 -11.09 11.22 -3.47
C GLY A 690 -12.34 10.34 -3.40
N SER A 691 -12.33 9.22 -4.14
CA SER A 691 -13.51 8.35 -4.24
C SER A 691 -13.17 6.87 -4.21
N ALA A 692 -13.99 6.08 -3.52
CA ALA A 692 -13.97 4.62 -3.56
C ALA A 692 -15.23 4.13 -4.27
N ILE A 693 -15.07 3.55 -5.46
CA ILE A 693 -16.16 3.23 -6.38
C ILE A 693 -16.11 1.75 -6.74
N SER A 694 -17.23 1.04 -6.63
CA SER A 694 -17.33 -0.39 -7.03
C SER A 694 -16.29 -1.30 -6.37
N CYS A 695 -15.91 -1.01 -5.11
CA CYS A 695 -14.90 -1.78 -4.40
C CYS A 695 -15.51 -2.78 -3.41
N TYR A 696 -14.85 -3.92 -3.20
CA TYR A 696 -15.41 -5.03 -2.43
C TYR A 696 -14.47 -5.59 -1.34
N GLY A 697 -14.88 -5.45 -0.09
CA GLY A 697 -14.17 -6.00 1.08
C GLY A 697 -14.73 -7.35 1.52
N PHE A 698 -13.98 -8.43 1.28
CA PHE A 698 -14.30 -9.80 1.70
C PHE A 698 -13.43 -10.32 2.84
N GLY A 699 -12.24 -9.74 3.02
CA GLY A 699 -11.36 -10.03 4.14
C GLY A 699 -11.92 -9.52 5.48
N ALA A 700 -11.63 -10.22 6.58
CA ALA A 700 -12.02 -9.77 7.91
C ALA A 700 -11.27 -8.47 8.27
N VAL A 701 -11.94 -7.55 8.97
CA VAL A 701 -11.30 -6.36 9.54
C VAL A 701 -11.29 -6.50 11.06
N ASP A 702 -10.17 -7.01 11.56
CA ASP A 702 -9.98 -7.33 12.98
C ASP A 702 -9.08 -6.27 13.64
N ALA A 703 -9.70 -5.24 14.19
CA ALA A 703 -9.02 -4.05 14.68
C ALA A 703 -9.66 -3.53 15.98
N GLU A 704 -9.74 -4.38 17.02
CA GLU A 704 -10.42 -4.10 18.30
C GLU A 704 -10.04 -2.75 18.93
N ASP A 705 -8.79 -2.32 18.77
CA ASP A 705 -8.27 -1.06 19.32
C ASP A 705 -8.42 0.15 18.37
N ALA A 706 -8.77 -0.07 17.09
CA ALA A 706 -8.95 1.01 16.12
C ALA A 706 -10.24 1.79 16.39
N LYS A 707 -10.19 3.11 16.22
CA LYS A 707 -11.35 3.99 16.42
C LYS A 707 -12.42 3.76 15.39
N CYS A 708 -12.07 3.76 14.10
CA CYS A 708 -13.04 3.65 13.01
C CYS A 708 -12.75 2.40 12.18
N VAL A 709 -13.73 1.53 12.05
CA VAL A 709 -13.62 0.26 11.33
C VAL A 709 -14.75 0.13 10.33
N GLY A 710 -14.42 -0.17 9.07
CA GLY A 710 -15.44 -0.48 8.08
C GLY A 710 -15.05 -1.50 7.03
N GLY A 711 -16.04 -2.16 6.46
CA GLY A 711 -15.81 -3.20 5.44
C GLY A 711 -15.29 -2.64 4.11
N VAL A 712 -15.54 -1.37 3.81
CA VAL A 712 -14.93 -0.65 2.68
C VAL A 712 -13.96 0.40 3.20
N ALA A 713 -14.43 1.38 3.98
CA ALA A 713 -13.58 2.44 4.51
C ALA A 713 -13.59 2.48 6.05
N GLY A 714 -12.44 2.67 6.70
CA GLY A 714 -12.41 2.93 8.14
C GLY A 714 -13.04 4.28 8.46
N SER A 715 -12.44 5.35 7.94
CA SER A 715 -12.97 6.72 7.99
C SER A 715 -13.02 7.30 6.59
N SER A 716 -14.13 7.94 6.21
CA SER A 716 -14.29 8.65 4.95
C SER A 716 -14.85 10.05 5.16
N LYS A 717 -14.06 11.06 4.79
CA LYS A 717 -14.49 12.47 4.65
C LYS A 717 -14.98 12.78 3.22
N SER A 718 -15.01 11.78 2.35
CA SER A 718 -15.34 11.90 0.93
C SER A 718 -16.37 10.84 0.52
N ILE A 719 -16.31 10.38 -0.74
CA ILE A 719 -17.36 9.59 -1.40
C ILE A 719 -17.01 8.11 -1.41
N VAL A 720 -17.94 7.28 -0.92
CA VAL A 720 -17.95 5.83 -1.12
C VAL A 720 -19.21 5.47 -1.88
N ARG A 721 -19.09 4.91 -3.09
CA ARG A 721 -20.22 4.62 -3.97
C ARG A 721 -20.16 3.23 -4.56
N GLU A 722 -21.32 2.61 -4.77
CA GLU A 722 -21.47 1.32 -5.49
C GLU A 722 -20.60 0.19 -4.93
N SER A 723 -20.15 0.34 -3.68
CA SER A 723 -19.18 -0.54 -3.06
C SER A 723 -19.86 -1.50 -2.09
N GLY A 724 -19.19 -2.58 -1.72
CA GLY A 724 -19.79 -3.56 -0.82
C GLY A 724 -18.82 -4.28 0.08
N ALA A 725 -19.38 -4.91 1.11
CA ALA A 725 -18.59 -5.71 2.04
C ALA A 725 -19.33 -6.99 2.42
N LYS A 726 -18.61 -8.11 2.40
CA LYS A 726 -19.00 -9.34 3.08
C LYS A 726 -17.86 -9.81 3.97
N CYS A 727 -17.86 -9.33 5.21
CA CYS A 727 -16.77 -9.60 6.16
C CYS A 727 -17.24 -9.53 7.62
N ARG A 728 -16.35 -9.98 8.51
CA ARG A 728 -16.47 -9.80 9.96
C ARG A 728 -15.70 -8.55 10.38
N LEU A 729 -16.26 -7.79 11.31
CA LEU A 729 -15.72 -6.50 11.75
C LEU A 729 -15.57 -6.45 13.27
N SER A 730 -14.40 -6.02 13.75
CA SER A 730 -14.09 -5.77 15.16
C SER A 730 -13.44 -4.40 15.31
N GLY A 731 -13.99 -3.55 16.17
CA GLY A 731 -13.47 -2.20 16.40
C GLY A 731 -13.89 -1.57 17.73
N SER A 732 -13.22 -0.47 18.11
CA SER A 732 -13.50 0.20 19.38
C SER A 732 -14.68 1.17 19.26
N LYS A 733 -14.60 2.26 18.50
CA LYS A 733 -15.60 3.33 18.56
C LYS A 733 -16.69 3.20 17.52
N GLN A 734 -16.33 3.35 16.25
CA GLN A 734 -17.25 3.49 15.12
C GLN A 734 -17.07 2.31 14.18
N VAL A 735 -18.01 1.37 14.19
CA VAL A 735 -17.92 0.14 13.39
C VAL A 735 -19.09 0.07 12.43
N GLY A 736 -18.82 0.14 11.13
CA GLY A 736 -19.85 0.10 10.10
C GLY A 736 -19.59 -0.91 9.00
N GLY A 737 -20.64 -1.54 8.48
CA GLY A 737 -20.45 -2.56 7.43
C GLY A 737 -19.78 -2.04 6.16
N ILE A 738 -20.05 -0.79 5.76
CA ILE A 738 -19.37 -0.13 4.65
C ILE A 738 -18.33 0.85 5.16
N VAL A 739 -18.75 1.80 6.01
CA VAL A 739 -17.87 2.83 6.56
C VAL A 739 -17.90 2.86 8.09
N GLY A 740 -16.77 2.97 8.77
CA GLY A 740 -16.77 3.24 10.21
C GLY A 740 -17.38 4.61 10.49
N SER A 741 -16.74 5.66 9.95
CA SER A 741 -17.25 7.03 9.90
C SER A 741 -17.33 7.48 8.45
N GLY A 742 -18.46 8.05 8.00
CA GLY A 742 -18.65 8.46 6.61
C GLY A 742 -19.29 9.83 6.45
N LYS A 743 -18.94 10.50 5.35
CA LYS A 743 -19.64 11.68 4.83
C LYS A 743 -20.67 11.30 3.76
N THR A 744 -20.20 10.85 2.59
CA THR A 744 -21.07 10.47 1.47
C THR A 744 -20.98 8.97 1.22
N VAL A 745 -22.12 8.27 1.31
CA VAL A 745 -22.21 6.81 1.15
C VAL A 745 -23.42 6.47 0.31
N GLU A 746 -23.19 5.98 -0.90
CA GLU A 746 -24.24 5.84 -1.91
C GLU A 746 -24.28 4.46 -2.56
N ASN A 747 -25.47 3.88 -2.70
CA ASN A 747 -25.71 2.63 -3.42
C ASN A 747 -24.81 1.47 -2.96
N CYS A 748 -24.40 1.45 -1.70
CA CYS A 748 -23.51 0.45 -1.15
C CYS A 748 -24.27 -0.76 -0.58
N ARG A 749 -23.58 -1.90 -0.48
CA ARG A 749 -24.17 -3.20 -0.12
C ARG A 749 -23.39 -3.92 0.97
N ALA A 750 -24.04 -4.24 2.09
CA ALA A 750 -23.38 -4.91 3.21
C ALA A 750 -24.01 -6.25 3.58
N MET A 751 -23.16 -7.25 3.79
CA MET A 751 -23.48 -8.50 4.45
C MET A 751 -22.40 -8.72 5.50
N VAL A 752 -22.57 -8.18 6.70
CA VAL A 752 -21.49 -8.13 7.70
C VAL A 752 -21.92 -8.70 9.04
N VAL A 753 -20.94 -9.23 9.77
CA VAL A 753 -21.09 -9.58 11.19
C VAL A 753 -20.16 -8.68 12.00
N ILE A 754 -20.73 -7.92 12.94
CA ILE A 754 -19.95 -7.06 13.84
C ILE A 754 -19.73 -7.84 15.14
N ASP A 755 -18.49 -8.26 15.38
CA ASP A 755 -18.09 -9.06 16.53
C ASP A 755 -17.89 -8.21 17.78
N THR A 756 -17.21 -7.06 17.61
CA THR A 756 -16.97 -6.10 18.69
C THR A 756 -17.19 -4.67 18.19
N ALA A 757 -17.95 -3.90 18.98
CA ALA A 757 -18.13 -2.46 18.83
C ALA A 757 -18.46 -1.89 20.22
N THR A 758 -17.74 -0.86 20.67
CA THR A 758 -17.90 -0.32 22.04
C THR A 758 -18.76 0.94 22.11
N GLU A 759 -18.90 1.70 21.02
CA GLU A 759 -19.72 2.92 20.99
C GLU A 759 -20.85 2.85 19.94
N GLN A 760 -20.52 3.06 18.66
CA GLN A 760 -21.46 3.30 17.56
C GLN A 760 -21.32 2.20 16.51
N MET A 761 -22.45 1.60 16.10
CA MET A 761 -22.43 0.48 15.16
C MET A 761 -23.61 0.48 14.18
N GLY A 762 -23.34 0.01 12.97
CA GLY A 762 -24.37 -0.18 11.94
C GLY A 762 -23.93 -1.06 10.78
N ALA A 763 -24.89 -1.69 10.11
CA ALA A 763 -24.61 -2.53 8.95
C ALA A 763 -24.15 -1.74 7.72
N ILE A 764 -24.40 -0.42 7.66
CA ILE A 764 -23.86 0.47 6.62
C ILE A 764 -22.79 1.38 7.21
N ALA A 765 -23.13 2.12 8.27
CA ALA A 765 -22.21 3.06 8.89
C ALA A 765 -22.23 2.99 10.41
N GLY A 766 -21.07 3.12 11.04
CA GLY A 766 -20.98 3.35 12.48
C GLY A 766 -21.46 4.76 12.82
N TYR A 767 -20.95 5.77 12.11
CA TYR A 767 -21.33 7.17 12.27
C TYR A 767 -21.39 7.92 10.94
N VAL A 768 -22.38 8.80 10.81
CA VAL A 768 -22.48 9.84 9.78
C VAL A 768 -23.05 11.10 10.44
N GLU A 769 -22.67 12.29 9.98
CA GLU A 769 -23.04 13.55 10.64
C GLU A 769 -24.54 13.85 10.57
N ASP A 770 -25.13 13.79 9.36
CA ASP A 770 -26.56 13.93 9.14
C ASP A 770 -27.07 12.85 8.16
N PRO A 771 -27.62 11.72 8.67
CA PRO A 771 -28.17 10.67 7.81
C PRO A 771 -29.31 11.15 6.90
N LEU A 772 -30.00 12.23 7.26
CA LEU A 772 -31.13 12.79 6.49
C LEU A 772 -30.71 13.97 5.59
N GLY A 773 -29.43 14.33 5.60
CA GLY A 773 -28.87 15.47 4.85
C GLY A 773 -28.81 15.24 3.33
N GLY A 774 -28.97 14.00 2.87
CA GLY A 774 -28.95 13.63 1.45
C GLY A 774 -27.65 12.98 0.98
N ASP A 775 -26.60 12.99 1.79
CA ASP A 775 -25.28 12.41 1.45
C ASP A 775 -25.22 10.88 1.61
N VAL A 776 -26.22 10.29 2.27
CA VAL A 776 -26.30 8.84 2.50
C VAL A 776 -27.56 8.32 1.83
N THR A 777 -27.46 7.58 0.73
CA THR A 777 -28.63 7.16 -0.05
C THR A 777 -28.45 5.79 -0.72
N GLY A 778 -29.55 5.07 -0.93
CA GLY A 778 -29.57 3.84 -1.73
C GLY A 778 -28.83 2.64 -1.14
N ASN A 779 -28.38 2.70 0.12
CA ASN A 779 -27.60 1.62 0.73
C ASN A 779 -28.49 0.52 1.27
N THR A 780 -28.07 -0.73 1.10
CA THR A 780 -28.84 -1.91 1.49
C THR A 780 -27.99 -2.95 2.21
N PHE A 781 -28.59 -3.70 3.14
CA PHE A 781 -27.86 -4.73 3.88
C PHE A 781 -28.72 -5.94 4.24
N VAL A 782 -28.08 -7.09 4.47
CA VAL A 782 -28.75 -8.31 4.91
C VAL A 782 -29.17 -8.20 6.38
N ASP A 783 -30.46 -8.39 6.65
CA ASP A 783 -31.03 -8.29 8.00
C ASP A 783 -30.74 -9.55 8.83
N GLU A 784 -29.64 -9.51 9.57
CA GLU A 784 -29.29 -10.49 10.61
C GLU A 784 -29.52 -9.93 12.03
N GLY A 785 -30.33 -8.88 12.19
CA GLY A 785 -30.62 -8.24 13.48
C GLY A 785 -29.78 -6.98 13.78
N SER A 786 -28.96 -6.54 12.82
CA SER A 786 -28.21 -5.28 12.85
C SER A 786 -29.05 -4.13 12.31
N SER A 787 -28.96 -2.92 12.88
CA SER A 787 -29.53 -1.71 12.26
C SER A 787 -28.58 -1.09 11.25
N GLY A 788 -29.08 -0.23 10.35
CA GLY A 788 -28.27 0.37 9.28
C GLY A 788 -27.19 1.35 9.74
N ILE A 789 -27.55 2.34 10.54
CA ILE A 789 -26.68 3.44 10.99
C ILE A 789 -26.91 3.72 12.47
N ASP A 790 -25.88 3.56 13.30
CA ASP A 790 -25.91 3.83 14.75
C ASP A 790 -27.20 3.35 15.45
N GLY A 791 -27.58 2.09 15.23
CA GLY A 791 -28.79 1.51 15.83
C GLY A 791 -30.13 1.86 15.15
N VAL A 792 -30.15 2.65 14.06
CA VAL A 792 -31.37 3.03 13.31
C VAL A 792 -31.27 2.66 11.83
N SER A 793 -32.37 2.18 11.25
CA SER A 793 -32.47 1.93 9.81
C SER A 793 -33.43 2.92 9.15
N TYR A 794 -33.03 3.47 8.01
CA TYR A 794 -33.74 4.55 7.33
C TYR A 794 -34.13 4.13 5.91
N ALA A 795 -35.40 4.30 5.55
CA ALA A 795 -35.89 4.00 4.21
C ALA A 795 -35.19 4.87 3.16
N GLY A 796 -34.75 4.26 2.06
CA GLY A 796 -33.99 4.86 0.95
C GLY A 796 -32.56 5.28 1.29
N ILE A 797 -32.09 5.04 2.51
CA ILE A 797 -30.81 5.53 3.05
C ILE A 797 -29.95 4.37 3.52
N ALA A 798 -30.48 3.54 4.42
CA ALA A 798 -29.86 2.33 4.94
C ALA A 798 -30.97 1.30 5.22
N GLU A 799 -31.30 0.50 4.21
CA GLU A 799 -32.45 -0.40 4.23
C GLU A 799 -32.06 -1.85 4.54
N PRO A 800 -32.68 -2.48 5.56
CA PRO A 800 -32.56 -3.90 5.82
C PRO A 800 -33.34 -4.71 4.78
N MET A 801 -32.81 -5.85 4.38
CA MET A 801 -33.46 -6.76 3.43
C MET A 801 -33.25 -8.22 3.80
N SER A 802 -34.11 -9.09 3.28
CA SER A 802 -33.86 -10.53 3.32
C SER A 802 -32.68 -10.91 2.43
N TYR A 803 -32.01 -12.02 2.73
CA TYR A 803 -30.91 -12.54 1.91
C TYR A 803 -31.35 -12.81 0.46
N ASP A 804 -32.54 -13.38 0.26
CA ASP A 804 -33.08 -13.67 -1.08
C ASP A 804 -33.33 -12.37 -1.88
N ASP A 805 -33.88 -11.34 -1.25
CA ASP A 805 -34.10 -10.03 -1.89
C ASP A 805 -32.77 -9.30 -2.15
N PHE A 806 -31.79 -9.46 -1.24
CA PHE A 806 -30.44 -8.93 -1.42
C PHE A 806 -29.78 -9.52 -2.67
N LEU A 807 -29.81 -10.84 -2.84
CA LEU A 807 -29.25 -11.50 -4.02
C LEU A 807 -30.08 -11.25 -5.30
N ALA A 808 -31.36 -10.90 -5.17
CA ALA A 808 -32.20 -10.57 -6.32
C ALA A 808 -31.92 -9.17 -6.90
N GLN A 809 -31.12 -8.34 -6.21
CA GLN A 809 -30.63 -7.10 -6.77
C GLN A 809 -29.74 -7.39 -8.00
N GLY A 810 -29.88 -6.59 -9.07
CA GLY A 810 -28.98 -6.67 -10.22
C GLY A 810 -27.53 -6.39 -9.79
N ASP A 811 -26.56 -7.04 -10.43
CA ASP A 811 -25.12 -6.76 -10.26
C ASP A 811 -24.54 -7.08 -8.86
N VAL A 812 -25.10 -8.04 -8.13
CA VAL A 812 -24.50 -8.54 -6.88
C VAL A 812 -23.36 -9.51 -7.18
N PRO A 813 -22.13 -9.29 -6.65
CA PRO A 813 -21.02 -10.22 -6.88
C PRO A 813 -21.31 -11.64 -6.35
N LEU A 814 -20.82 -12.65 -7.07
CA LEU A 814 -20.98 -14.07 -6.69
C LEU A 814 -20.41 -14.41 -5.30
N ALA A 815 -19.47 -13.62 -4.79
CA ALA A 815 -18.92 -13.80 -3.44
C ALA A 815 -20.00 -13.66 -2.34
N PHE A 816 -21.09 -12.93 -2.60
CA PHE A 816 -22.22 -12.81 -1.66
C PHE A 816 -23.14 -14.04 -1.65
N SER A 817 -23.11 -14.88 -2.68
CA SER A 817 -23.98 -16.06 -2.79
C SER A 817 -23.38 -17.34 -2.19
N ASN A 818 -22.07 -17.38 -1.95
CA ASN A 818 -21.36 -18.55 -1.41
C ASN A 818 -20.91 -18.30 0.04
N LEU A 819 -21.39 -19.11 0.99
CA LEU A 819 -20.83 -19.13 2.34
C LEU A 819 -19.72 -20.17 2.45
N THR A 820 -18.58 -19.77 3.01
CA THR A 820 -17.37 -20.60 3.10
C THR A 820 -17.05 -20.96 4.55
N LEU A 821 -16.87 -22.25 4.83
CA LEU A 821 -16.33 -22.76 6.10
C LEU A 821 -14.87 -23.17 5.90
N ARG A 822 -13.98 -22.61 6.74
CA ARG A 822 -12.54 -22.89 6.75
C ARG A 822 -12.15 -23.57 8.05
N PHE A 823 -11.58 -24.76 7.97
CA PHE A 823 -11.06 -25.51 9.12
C PHE A 823 -9.54 -25.32 9.21
N MET A 824 -9.04 -24.78 10.31
CA MET A 824 -7.66 -24.31 10.48
C MET A 824 -6.95 -25.01 11.66
N ASP A 825 -5.69 -25.39 11.49
CA ASP A 825 -4.77 -25.78 12.59
C ASP A 825 -3.64 -24.75 12.69
N GLY A 826 -3.80 -23.80 13.61
CA GLY A 826 -2.99 -22.58 13.61
C GLY A 826 -3.14 -21.86 12.26
N ASP A 827 -2.03 -21.59 11.59
CA ASP A 827 -2.02 -20.93 10.27
C ASP A 827 -2.23 -21.90 9.09
N THR A 828 -2.47 -23.19 9.34
CA THR A 828 -2.60 -24.21 8.29
C THR A 828 -4.06 -24.52 7.97
N LEU A 829 -4.49 -24.31 6.73
CA LEU A 829 -5.81 -24.73 6.25
C LEU A 829 -5.89 -26.26 6.13
N VAL A 830 -6.78 -26.89 6.90
CA VAL A 830 -7.03 -28.34 6.92
C VAL A 830 -8.05 -28.72 5.86
N ALA A 831 -9.16 -27.98 5.76
CA ALA A 831 -10.20 -28.18 4.75
C ALA A 831 -11.04 -26.92 4.56
N GLN A 832 -11.69 -26.82 3.39
CA GLN A 832 -12.66 -25.77 3.07
C GLN A 832 -13.88 -26.38 2.38
N CYS A 833 -15.08 -25.90 2.70
CA CYS A 833 -16.31 -26.29 2.01
C CYS A 833 -17.33 -25.13 1.94
N ASP A 834 -18.16 -25.17 0.90
CA ASP A 834 -19.21 -24.19 0.66
C ASP A 834 -20.57 -24.71 1.15
N VAL A 835 -21.35 -23.85 1.81
CA VAL A 835 -22.70 -24.18 2.31
C VAL A 835 -23.70 -23.10 1.87
N PRO A 836 -24.95 -23.47 1.51
CA PRO A 836 -25.99 -22.49 1.23
C PRO A 836 -26.34 -21.65 2.47
N TYR A 837 -26.81 -20.42 2.27
CA TYR A 837 -27.29 -19.57 3.35
C TYR A 837 -28.43 -20.23 4.15
N GLY A 838 -28.30 -20.24 5.48
CA GLY A 838 -29.18 -20.95 6.41
C GLY A 838 -29.06 -22.48 6.36
N GLY A 839 -28.07 -23.01 5.62
CA GLY A 839 -27.79 -24.44 5.49
C GLY A 839 -27.08 -25.03 6.71
N SER A 840 -26.77 -26.33 6.64
CA SER A 840 -26.02 -27.04 7.69
C SER A 840 -24.94 -27.94 7.09
N LEU A 841 -23.90 -28.19 7.88
CA LEU A 841 -22.88 -29.19 7.60
C LEU A 841 -23.14 -30.42 8.48
N ALA A 842 -23.22 -31.61 7.88
CA ALA A 842 -23.44 -32.83 8.64
C ALA A 842 -22.14 -33.28 9.34
N ASP A 843 -22.22 -33.83 10.56
CA ASP A 843 -21.06 -34.27 11.35
C ASP A 843 -20.08 -35.18 10.60
N LYS A 844 -20.60 -36.01 9.67
CA LYS A 844 -19.79 -36.90 8.82
C LYS A 844 -18.95 -36.17 7.76
N ASP A 845 -19.33 -34.95 7.41
CA ASP A 845 -18.67 -34.12 6.40
C ASP A 845 -17.72 -33.10 7.05
N VAL A 846 -17.73 -33.00 8.39
CA VAL A 846 -16.75 -32.24 9.18
C VAL A 846 -15.40 -32.98 9.11
N PRO A 847 -14.29 -32.29 8.75
CA PRO A 847 -12.97 -32.91 8.69
C PRO A 847 -12.49 -33.36 10.07
N VAL A 848 -11.65 -34.39 10.10
CA VAL A 848 -11.01 -34.86 11.33
C VAL A 848 -9.90 -33.89 11.73
N VAL A 849 -9.83 -33.52 13.01
CA VAL A 849 -8.78 -32.66 13.55
C VAL A 849 -7.40 -33.33 13.38
N PRO A 850 -6.37 -32.63 12.89
CA PRO A 850 -5.02 -33.20 12.79
C PRO A 850 -4.50 -33.71 14.15
N ALA A 851 -3.76 -34.82 14.14
CA ALA A 851 -3.19 -35.38 15.38
C ALA A 851 -1.85 -34.72 15.73
N LYS A 852 -1.65 -34.33 17.00
CA LYS A 852 -0.38 -33.84 17.54
C LYS A 852 0.15 -34.78 18.62
N GLU A 853 1.47 -34.98 18.66
CA GLU A 853 2.07 -35.94 19.60
C GLU A 853 1.86 -35.48 21.05
N GLY A 854 1.21 -36.31 21.87
CA GLY A 854 0.95 -36.02 23.29
C GLY A 854 -0.24 -35.11 23.58
N SER A 855 -1.00 -34.70 22.56
CA SER A 855 -2.25 -33.93 22.70
C SER A 855 -3.37 -34.54 21.85
N TYR A 856 -4.62 -34.26 22.22
CA TYR A 856 -5.78 -34.51 21.38
C TYR A 856 -6.37 -33.16 20.95
N GLY A 857 -6.94 -33.12 19.75
CA GLY A 857 -7.49 -31.91 19.15
C GLY A 857 -9.01 -31.98 19.01
N GLU A 858 -9.68 -30.86 19.25
CA GLU A 858 -11.10 -30.63 18.96
C GLU A 858 -11.27 -29.33 18.16
N TRP A 859 -12.36 -29.20 17.42
CA TRP A 859 -12.70 -27.93 16.76
C TRP A 859 -13.32 -26.97 17.78
N ASP A 860 -13.02 -25.68 17.68
CA ASP A 860 -13.53 -24.61 18.57
C ASP A 860 -15.06 -24.44 18.53
N THR A 861 -15.72 -24.95 17.49
CA THR A 861 -17.18 -25.07 17.42
C THR A 861 -17.62 -26.46 16.99
N THR A 862 -18.78 -26.87 17.51
CA THR A 862 -19.46 -28.13 17.17
C THR A 862 -20.88 -27.91 16.63
N ASP A 863 -21.34 -26.66 16.54
CA ASP A 863 -22.66 -26.34 15.98
C ASP A 863 -22.54 -25.89 14.52
N PHE A 864 -23.01 -26.76 13.62
CA PHE A 864 -23.07 -26.50 12.18
C PHE A 864 -24.50 -26.56 11.64
N SER A 865 -25.51 -26.30 12.49
CA SER A 865 -26.92 -26.54 12.16
C SER A 865 -27.61 -25.39 11.40
N SER A 866 -27.08 -24.16 11.49
CA SER A 866 -27.65 -22.97 10.83
C SER A 866 -26.55 -21.96 10.48
N ILE A 867 -26.01 -22.06 9.27
CA ILE A 867 -24.86 -21.27 8.82
C ILE A 867 -25.36 -20.11 7.97
N THR A 868 -25.17 -18.88 8.44
CA THR A 868 -25.61 -17.66 7.73
C THR A 868 -24.44 -16.77 7.31
N PHE A 869 -23.23 -17.07 7.80
CA PHE A 869 -22.00 -16.33 7.47
C PHE A 869 -20.81 -17.26 7.24
N ASP A 870 -19.73 -16.71 6.66
CA ASP A 870 -18.44 -17.39 6.56
C ASP A 870 -17.87 -17.65 7.95
N MET A 871 -17.31 -18.86 8.16
CA MET A 871 -16.78 -19.29 9.45
C MET A 871 -15.35 -19.78 9.30
N THR A 872 -14.50 -19.40 10.25
CA THR A 872 -13.18 -20.00 10.45
C THR A 872 -13.22 -20.79 11.75
N ILE A 873 -12.93 -22.08 11.68
CA ILE A 873 -13.03 -23.07 12.75
C ILE A 873 -11.63 -23.55 13.08
N ASN A 874 -11.15 -23.29 14.29
CA ASN A 874 -9.78 -23.57 14.70
C ASN A 874 -9.67 -24.87 15.49
N ALA A 875 -8.57 -25.59 15.29
CA ALA A 875 -8.21 -26.76 16.08
C ALA A 875 -7.62 -26.34 17.43
N GLU A 876 -8.29 -26.70 18.51
CA GLU A 876 -7.81 -26.53 19.88
C GLU A 876 -7.21 -27.84 20.39
N TYR A 877 -6.01 -27.77 20.98
CA TYR A 877 -5.29 -28.94 21.44
C TYR A 877 -5.18 -28.97 22.97
N SER A 878 -5.66 -30.06 23.54
CA SER A 878 -5.55 -30.34 24.98
C SER A 878 -4.53 -31.44 25.23
N GLN A 879 -3.79 -31.33 26.35
CA GLN A 879 -2.85 -32.38 26.74
C GLN A 879 -3.60 -33.69 27.02
N MET A 880 -2.99 -34.81 26.62
CA MET A 880 -3.52 -36.12 26.96
C MET A 880 -3.58 -36.29 28.47
N ASN A 881 -4.73 -36.73 28.98
CA ASN A 881 -4.85 -37.03 30.39
C ASN A 881 -4.08 -38.31 30.72
N THR A 882 -3.26 -38.24 31.76
CA THR A 882 -2.47 -39.39 32.22
C THR A 882 -3.23 -40.29 33.18
N THR A 883 -4.34 -39.80 33.73
CA THR A 883 -5.21 -40.50 34.67
C THR A 883 -6.67 -40.13 34.41
N ARG A 884 -7.55 -41.12 34.35
CA ARG A 884 -9.01 -40.95 34.43
C ARG A 884 -9.52 -41.45 35.76
N GLU A 885 -10.35 -40.65 36.41
CA GLU A 885 -11.02 -41.01 37.66
C GLU A 885 -12.45 -41.47 37.39
N SER A 886 -12.95 -42.43 38.15
CA SER A 886 -14.33 -42.86 38.00
C SER A 886 -15.34 -41.84 38.52
N SER A 887 -16.48 -41.72 37.83
CA SER A 887 -17.61 -40.88 38.27
C SER A 887 -18.21 -41.35 39.60
N ALA A 888 -18.08 -42.64 39.92
CA ALA A 888 -18.46 -43.18 41.22
C ALA A 888 -17.37 -42.94 42.28
N GLU A 889 -17.77 -42.39 43.42
CA GLU A 889 -16.90 -42.05 44.53
C GLU A 889 -17.23 -42.82 45.81
N ARG A 890 -16.23 -42.98 46.67
CA ARG A 890 -16.32 -43.52 48.02
C ARG A 890 -15.49 -42.69 48.97
N ASP A 891 -16.15 -42.09 49.96
CA ASP A 891 -15.57 -41.13 50.91
C ASP A 891 -14.89 -39.93 50.24
N GLY A 892 -15.51 -39.38 49.18
CA GLY A 892 -14.98 -38.24 48.41
C GLY A 892 -13.73 -38.56 47.59
N ARG A 893 -13.54 -39.83 47.23
CA ARG A 893 -12.42 -40.33 46.41
C ARG A 893 -12.96 -41.29 45.35
N ALA A 894 -12.47 -41.20 44.12
CA ALA A 894 -12.89 -42.09 43.04
C ALA A 894 -12.65 -43.58 43.38
N ILE A 895 -13.63 -44.44 43.05
CA ILE A 895 -13.56 -45.88 43.29
C ILE A 895 -12.50 -46.54 42.41
N LEU A 896 -12.34 -46.08 41.16
CA LEU A 896 -11.34 -46.57 40.23
C LEU A 896 -10.57 -45.40 39.62
N LEU A 897 -9.24 -45.47 39.66
CA LEU A 897 -8.35 -44.58 38.91
C LEU A 897 -7.66 -45.42 37.83
N VAL A 898 -7.65 -44.93 36.60
CA VAL A 898 -6.99 -45.60 35.48
C VAL A 898 -5.89 -44.69 34.96
N GLU A 899 -4.64 -45.13 35.03
CA GLU A 899 -3.49 -44.49 34.39
C GLU A 899 -3.36 -44.97 32.93
N GLY A 900 -3.17 -44.03 32.02
CA GLY A 900 -3.13 -44.26 30.58
C GLY A 900 -2.93 -42.96 29.81
N THR A 901 -3.14 -42.99 28.50
CA THR A 901 -3.13 -41.79 27.66
C THR A 901 -4.54 -41.60 27.13
N PHE A 902 -5.27 -40.62 27.65
CA PHE A 902 -6.69 -40.43 27.34
C PHE A 902 -6.93 -39.11 26.61
N ALA A 903 -7.67 -39.18 25.51
CA ALA A 903 -8.10 -38.04 24.70
C ALA A 903 -9.45 -37.46 25.20
N THR A 904 -9.66 -37.42 26.52
CA THR A 904 -10.89 -36.89 27.14
C THR A 904 -10.64 -36.54 28.61
N THR A 905 -11.36 -35.53 29.11
CA THR A 905 -11.44 -35.13 30.52
C THR A 905 -12.63 -35.76 31.25
N GLU A 906 -13.51 -36.47 30.55
CA GLU A 906 -14.68 -37.10 31.15
C GLU A 906 -14.28 -38.18 32.16
N ALA A 907 -15.01 -38.24 33.28
CA ALA A 907 -14.83 -39.28 34.28
C ALA A 907 -15.15 -40.67 33.69
N LEU A 908 -14.53 -41.71 34.21
CA LEU A 908 -14.82 -43.10 33.83
C LEU A 908 -16.16 -43.53 34.44
N ASP A 909 -17.14 -43.84 33.61
CA ASP A 909 -18.42 -44.33 34.10
C ASP A 909 -18.33 -45.77 34.58
N LEU A 910 -18.65 -45.96 35.87
CA LEU A 910 -18.74 -47.27 36.50
C LEU A 910 -20.21 -47.67 36.63
N THR A 911 -20.57 -48.81 36.05
CA THR A 911 -21.89 -49.42 36.22
C THR A 911 -21.77 -50.61 37.17
N GLU A 912 -22.58 -50.63 38.24
CA GLU A 912 -22.59 -51.76 39.17
C GLU A 912 -23.10 -53.03 38.46
N SER A 913 -22.35 -54.13 38.58
CA SER A 913 -22.64 -55.41 37.93
C SER A 913 -22.79 -56.52 38.96
N SER A 914 -23.63 -57.51 38.65
CA SER A 914 -23.74 -58.75 39.42
C SER A 914 -22.93 -59.90 38.81
N ASP A 915 -22.29 -59.68 37.65
CA ASP A 915 -21.41 -60.64 37.02
C ASP A 915 -20.06 -60.68 37.75
N ALA A 916 -19.66 -61.87 38.20
CA ALA A 916 -18.45 -62.09 38.97
C ALA A 916 -17.99 -63.55 38.85
N PRO A 917 -16.69 -63.84 38.94
CA PRO A 917 -16.18 -65.21 38.90
C PRO A 917 -16.53 -66.01 40.16
N ALA A 918 -16.52 -67.33 40.04
CA ALA A 918 -16.53 -68.21 41.20
C ALA A 918 -15.15 -68.19 41.90
N ALA A 919 -15.00 -67.32 42.91
CA ALA A 919 -13.76 -67.15 43.67
C ALA A 919 -13.90 -67.56 45.16
N VAL A 920 -12.77 -67.77 45.83
CA VAL A 920 -12.73 -68.10 47.26
C VAL A 920 -12.84 -66.81 48.07
N GLY A 921 -13.88 -66.66 48.89
CA GLY A 921 -14.10 -65.47 49.71
C GLY A 921 -15.53 -64.98 49.68
N SER A 922 -15.81 -63.88 50.37
CA SER A 922 -17.08 -63.16 50.21
C SER A 922 -16.94 -62.13 49.10
N HIS A 923 -17.82 -62.20 48.09
CA HIS A 923 -17.95 -61.17 47.05
C HIS A 923 -18.22 -59.81 47.71
N LEU A 924 -17.48 -58.78 47.29
CA LEU A 924 -17.64 -57.41 47.78
C LEU A 924 -18.50 -56.62 46.81
N GLU A 925 -18.03 -56.45 45.58
CA GLU A 925 -18.70 -55.69 44.53
C GLU A 925 -18.13 -56.07 43.15
N SER A 926 -18.88 -55.71 42.11
CA SER A 926 -18.41 -55.81 40.73
C SER A 926 -18.88 -54.62 39.92
N TRP A 927 -18.01 -54.17 39.03
CA TRP A 927 -18.17 -52.98 38.22
C TRP A 927 -17.91 -53.34 36.77
N SER A 928 -18.75 -52.88 35.86
CA SER A 928 -18.47 -52.86 34.43
C SER A 928 -18.14 -51.44 33.99
N PHE A 929 -17.18 -51.32 33.08
CA PHE A 929 -16.71 -50.05 32.54
C PHE A 929 -16.19 -50.25 31.12
N ASP A 930 -16.08 -49.16 30.39
CA ASP A 930 -15.46 -49.11 29.07
C ASP A 930 -14.24 -48.20 29.12
N ILE A 931 -13.11 -48.67 28.57
CA ILE A 931 -11.86 -47.93 28.55
C ILE A 931 -11.34 -47.96 27.13
N ASP A 932 -11.30 -46.77 26.52
CA ASP A 932 -10.81 -46.59 25.17
C ASP A 932 -9.31 -46.94 25.09
N GLY A 933 -8.96 -47.88 24.20
CA GLY A 933 -7.58 -48.17 23.82
C GLY A 933 -7.18 -49.66 23.82
N ASP A 934 -6.26 -50.01 22.92
CA ASP A 934 -5.72 -51.36 22.74
C ASP A 934 -4.48 -51.66 23.61
N THR A 935 -4.28 -50.89 24.69
CA THR A 935 -3.08 -51.00 25.54
C THR A 935 -3.41 -51.46 26.96
N SER A 936 -2.41 -51.99 27.68
CA SER A 936 -2.59 -52.31 29.09
C SER A 936 -2.58 -51.04 29.94
N HIS A 937 -3.50 -50.93 30.88
CA HIS A 937 -3.63 -49.79 31.78
C HIS A 937 -3.19 -50.14 33.20
N THR A 938 -2.67 -49.15 33.93
CA THR A 938 -2.41 -49.32 35.37
C THR A 938 -3.60 -48.78 36.14
N MET A 939 -4.21 -49.60 36.99
CA MET A 939 -5.43 -49.24 37.72
C MET A 939 -5.21 -49.20 39.22
N ARG A 940 -5.95 -48.33 39.90
CA ARG A 940 -6.05 -48.28 41.36
C ARG A 940 -7.50 -48.38 41.78
N TYR A 941 -7.84 -49.40 42.56
CA TYR A 941 -9.18 -49.66 43.05
C TYR A 941 -9.32 -49.39 44.56
N LEU A 942 -10.37 -48.68 44.97
CA LEU A 942 -10.67 -48.36 46.36
C LEU A 942 -11.68 -49.35 46.96
N ALA A 943 -11.18 -50.35 47.67
CA ALA A 943 -12.02 -51.37 48.31
C ALA A 943 -12.87 -50.78 49.47
N PRO A 944 -14.12 -51.25 49.67
CA PRO A 944 -15.07 -50.69 50.65
C PRO A 944 -14.59 -50.59 52.11
N ASP A 945 -13.84 -51.59 52.61
CA ASP A 945 -13.33 -51.59 54.00
C ASP A 945 -11.80 -51.64 54.06
N GLY A 946 -11.14 -51.04 53.07
CA GLY A 946 -9.68 -51.02 52.96
C GLY A 946 -9.07 -52.18 52.14
N PRO A 947 -7.78 -52.08 51.79
CA PRO A 947 -7.14 -52.97 50.81
C PRO A 947 -6.75 -54.35 51.37
N ASP A 948 -6.81 -54.55 52.68
CA ASP A 948 -6.35 -55.79 53.32
C ASP A 948 -7.23 -57.00 52.98
N ASN A 949 -6.58 -58.11 52.62
CA ASN A 949 -7.24 -59.39 52.29
C ASN A 949 -8.27 -59.33 51.14
N VAL A 950 -8.09 -58.41 50.19
CA VAL A 950 -8.94 -58.29 49.00
C VAL A 950 -8.22 -58.84 47.76
N GLU A 951 -8.89 -59.74 47.03
CA GLU A 951 -8.49 -60.18 45.70
C GLU A 951 -9.32 -59.48 44.63
N VAL A 952 -8.66 -59.06 43.55
CA VAL A 952 -9.29 -58.41 42.40
C VAL A 952 -9.23 -59.36 41.20
N TYR A 953 -10.34 -59.44 40.48
CA TYR A 953 -10.50 -60.19 39.24
C TYR A 953 -10.93 -59.21 38.14
N LEU A 954 -10.40 -59.37 36.93
CA LEU A 954 -10.73 -58.56 35.77
C LEU A 954 -11.46 -59.39 34.71
N GLN A 955 -12.46 -58.81 34.07
CA GLN A 955 -13.18 -59.40 32.96
C GLN A 955 -12.49 -59.01 31.66
N THR A 956 -11.96 -60.00 30.94
CA THR A 956 -11.29 -59.84 29.65
C THR A 956 -11.99 -60.69 28.59
N ALA A 957 -11.54 -60.62 27.33
CA ALA A 957 -12.04 -61.49 26.25
C ALA A 957 -11.90 -63.00 26.56
N ASP A 958 -10.89 -63.39 27.36
CA ASP A 958 -10.65 -64.77 27.79
C ASP A 958 -11.45 -65.15 29.06
N GLY A 959 -12.34 -64.27 29.52
CA GLY A 959 -13.13 -64.41 30.75
C GLY A 959 -12.47 -63.76 31.97
N TRP A 960 -12.97 -64.15 33.15
CA TRP A 960 -12.51 -63.60 34.43
C TRP A 960 -11.13 -64.14 34.83
N GLN A 961 -10.19 -63.24 35.07
CA GLN A 961 -8.82 -63.57 35.47
C GLN A 961 -8.45 -62.87 36.77
N LYS A 962 -7.81 -63.60 37.69
CA LYS A 962 -7.27 -63.01 38.92
C LYS A 962 -6.05 -62.16 38.56
N VAL A 963 -5.98 -60.95 39.10
CA VAL A 963 -4.81 -60.08 38.96
C VAL A 963 -4.03 -59.97 40.27
N ASP A 964 -2.70 -59.87 40.14
CA ASP A 964 -1.84 -59.58 41.28
C ASP A 964 -1.98 -58.10 41.66
N THR A 965 -2.28 -57.86 42.93
CA THR A 965 -2.49 -56.51 43.48
C THR A 965 -1.37 -56.13 44.45
N THR A 966 -1.06 -54.84 44.49
CA THR A 966 -0.15 -54.23 45.48
C THR A 966 -0.88 -53.11 46.20
N VAL A 967 -0.63 -52.93 47.50
CA VAL A 967 -1.26 -51.86 48.28
C VAL A 967 -0.54 -50.53 47.99
N ASP A 968 -1.28 -49.53 47.53
CA ASP A 968 -0.82 -48.17 47.25
C ASP A 968 -1.68 -47.16 48.04
N GLY A 969 -1.25 -46.87 49.28
CA GLY A 969 -2.04 -46.07 50.22
C GLY A 969 -3.36 -46.74 50.60
N SER A 970 -4.50 -46.11 50.27
CA SER A 970 -5.84 -46.69 50.46
C SER A 970 -6.31 -47.55 49.29
N TYR A 971 -5.56 -47.60 48.18
CA TYR A 971 -5.96 -48.27 46.95
C TYR A 971 -5.21 -49.59 46.75
N LEU A 972 -5.81 -50.48 45.94
CA LEU A 972 -5.16 -51.64 45.36
C LEU A 972 -4.72 -51.32 43.93
N LYS A 973 -3.40 -51.33 43.70
CA LYS A 973 -2.78 -51.09 42.41
C LYS A 973 -2.53 -52.40 41.66
N PHE A 974 -2.94 -52.47 40.39
CA PHE A 974 -2.75 -53.63 39.50
C PHE A 974 -2.71 -53.20 38.03
N THR A 975 -2.32 -54.10 37.14
CA THR A 975 -2.30 -53.87 35.69
C THR A 975 -3.46 -54.59 35.03
N ALA A 976 -4.25 -53.86 34.24
CA ALA A 976 -5.36 -54.36 33.46
C ALA A 976 -4.92 -54.57 31.99
N PRO A 977 -5.12 -55.77 31.41
CA PRO A 977 -4.90 -56.00 29.99
C PRO A 977 -5.82 -55.15 29.10
N ALA A 978 -5.44 -54.95 27.84
CA ALA A 978 -6.29 -54.31 26.83
C ALA A 978 -7.64 -55.05 26.69
N GLY A 979 -8.73 -54.30 26.50
CA GLY A 979 -10.08 -54.86 26.40
C GLY A 979 -10.65 -55.40 27.73
N THR A 980 -10.16 -54.90 28.87
CA THR A 980 -10.79 -55.18 30.17
C THR A 980 -12.09 -54.41 30.29
N THR A 981 -13.21 -55.11 30.51
CA THR A 981 -14.56 -54.51 30.55
C THR A 981 -15.20 -54.53 31.94
N GLY A 982 -14.51 -55.08 32.93
CA GLY A 982 -15.07 -55.18 34.27
C GLY A 982 -14.08 -55.63 35.34
N LEU A 983 -14.47 -55.37 36.59
CA LEU A 983 -13.71 -55.65 37.80
C LEU A 983 -14.62 -56.30 38.84
N ALA A 984 -14.15 -57.34 39.52
CA ALA A 984 -14.82 -57.96 40.64
C ALA A 984 -13.86 -58.11 41.83
N ALA A 985 -14.29 -57.70 43.02
CA ALA A 985 -13.49 -57.75 44.24
C ALA A 985 -14.06 -58.78 45.23
N PHE A 986 -13.18 -59.56 45.86
CA PHE A 986 -13.54 -60.58 46.86
C PHE A 986 -12.68 -60.43 48.10
N ARG A 987 -13.29 -60.58 49.28
CA ARG A 987 -12.57 -60.64 50.56
C ARG A 987 -12.26 -62.07 50.95
N LEU A 988 -10.99 -62.36 51.16
CA LEU A 988 -10.53 -63.64 51.66
C LEU A 988 -10.92 -63.83 53.14
N PRO A 989 -11.30 -65.06 53.54
CA PRO A 989 -11.57 -65.36 54.94
C PRO A 989 -10.29 -65.19 55.78
N GLU A 990 -10.40 -64.53 56.93
CA GLU A 990 -9.26 -64.35 57.85
C GLU A 990 -8.55 -65.68 58.12
N SER A 991 -7.29 -65.75 57.69
CA SER A 991 -6.44 -66.89 57.94
C SER A 991 -6.09 -66.95 59.44
N LYS A 992 -6.65 -67.93 60.17
CA LYS A 992 -6.27 -68.24 61.57
C LYS A 992 -4.85 -68.83 61.72
N VAL A 993 -4.00 -68.72 60.71
CA VAL A 993 -2.66 -69.32 60.67
C VAL A 993 -1.63 -68.67 61.62
N PRO A 994 -1.69 -67.39 62.06
CA PRO A 994 -0.66 -66.91 62.98
C PRO A 994 -0.77 -67.54 64.37
N LEU A 995 -1.93 -68.08 64.76
CA LEU A 995 -2.13 -68.69 66.07
C LEU A 995 -1.61 -70.13 66.16
N ILE A 996 -1.69 -70.89 65.06
CA ILE A 996 -1.19 -72.28 65.01
C ILE A 996 0.36 -72.29 64.91
N ALA A 997 0.95 -71.32 64.20
CA ALA A 997 2.40 -71.16 64.13
C ALA A 997 3.02 -70.77 65.50
N VAL A 998 2.34 -69.93 66.29
CA VAL A 998 2.77 -69.55 67.64
C VAL A 998 2.65 -70.73 68.63
N CYS A 999 1.61 -71.57 68.51
CA CYS A 999 1.48 -72.78 69.34
C CYS A 999 2.53 -73.87 68.99
N ALA A 1000 2.91 -74.02 67.72
CA ALA A 1000 3.96 -74.95 67.31
C ALA A 1000 5.37 -74.48 67.74
N GLY A 1001 5.64 -73.17 67.71
CA GLY A 1001 6.89 -72.59 68.21
C GLY A 1001 7.08 -72.76 69.72
N GLY A 1002 6.00 -72.65 70.50
CA GLY A 1002 6.02 -72.87 71.95
C GLY A 1002 6.36 -74.31 72.36
N ALA A 1003 5.83 -75.30 71.62
CA ALA A 1003 6.10 -76.72 71.88
C ALA A 1003 7.55 -77.10 71.56
N ALA A 1004 8.12 -76.57 70.46
CA ALA A 1004 9.51 -76.80 70.08
C ALA A 1004 10.50 -76.18 71.08
N ALA A 1005 10.21 -74.98 71.60
CA ALA A 1005 11.02 -74.34 72.64
C ALA A 1005 11.01 -75.13 73.96
N LEU A 1006 9.87 -75.70 74.35
CA LEU A 1006 9.75 -76.51 75.57
C LEU A 1006 10.55 -77.83 75.46
N ILE A 1007 10.55 -78.46 74.28
CA ILE A 1007 11.34 -79.67 74.00
C ILE A 1007 12.85 -79.36 74.03
N LEU A 1008 13.27 -78.21 73.50
CA LEU A 1008 14.66 -77.73 73.57
C LEU A 1008 15.12 -77.47 75.02
N VAL A 1009 14.26 -76.87 75.85
CA VAL A 1009 14.57 -76.65 77.28
C VAL A 1009 14.68 -77.98 78.03
N LEU A 1010 13.78 -78.93 77.79
CA LEU A 1010 13.85 -80.28 78.39
C LEU A 1010 15.08 -81.08 77.93
N ALA A 1011 15.47 -80.94 76.66
CA ALA A 1011 16.70 -81.54 76.12
C ALA A 1011 17.97 -80.92 76.73
N LEU A 1012 17.99 -79.60 76.97
CA LEU A 1012 19.09 -78.91 77.64
C LEU A 1012 19.20 -79.28 79.12
N ILE A 1013 18.08 -79.50 79.82
CA ILE A 1013 18.07 -80.02 81.19
C ILE A 1013 18.61 -81.47 81.24
N HIS A 1014 18.24 -82.31 80.26
CA HIS A 1014 18.80 -83.65 80.11
C HIS A 1014 20.30 -83.64 79.82
N LYS A 1015 20.77 -82.73 78.95
CA LYS A 1015 22.19 -82.57 78.62
C LYS A 1015 22.99 -82.07 79.83
N LYS A 1016 22.44 -81.16 80.64
CA LYS A 1016 23.04 -80.72 81.93
C LYS A 1016 23.11 -81.86 82.94
N ARG A 1017 22.10 -82.74 83.04
CA ARG A 1017 22.15 -83.93 83.90
C ARG A 1017 23.19 -84.96 83.43
N LYS A 1018 23.35 -85.14 82.11
CA LYS A 1018 24.38 -86.04 81.53
C LYS A 1018 25.79 -85.47 81.73
N ALA A 1019 25.98 -84.15 81.59
CA ALA A 1019 27.24 -83.47 81.91
C ALA A 1019 27.61 -83.55 83.40
N ARG A 1020 26.61 -83.55 84.31
CA ARG A 1020 26.84 -83.76 85.76
C ARG A 1020 27.26 -85.20 86.09
N LYS A 1021 26.83 -86.20 85.30
CA LYS A 1021 27.33 -87.58 85.40
C LYS A 1021 28.72 -87.75 84.77
N ALA A 1022 29.03 -87.05 83.68
CA ALA A 1022 30.37 -87.04 83.07
C ALA A 1022 31.42 -86.36 83.97
N LYS A 1023 31.09 -85.23 84.63
CA LYS A 1023 31.97 -84.59 85.64
C LYS A 1023 32.21 -85.45 86.89
N LYS A 1024 31.33 -86.43 87.18
CA LYS A 1024 31.52 -87.39 88.27
C LYS A 1024 32.40 -88.59 87.85
N ALA A 1025 32.57 -88.84 86.55
CA ALA A 1025 33.48 -89.84 86.00
C ALA A 1025 34.90 -89.28 85.80
N VAL A 1026 35.05 -88.00 85.43
CA VAL A 1026 36.38 -87.34 85.32
C VAL A 1026 37.02 -87.11 86.70
N LYS A 1027 36.20 -86.78 87.73
CA LYS A 1027 36.67 -86.71 89.14
C LYS A 1027 37.18 -88.03 89.73
N LYS A 1028 37.02 -89.18 89.04
CA LYS A 1028 37.54 -90.48 89.46
C LYS A 1028 38.80 -90.90 88.68
N ALA A 1029 39.12 -90.22 87.56
CA ALA A 1029 40.29 -90.53 86.74
C ALA A 1029 41.49 -89.61 87.00
N GLU A 1030 41.30 -88.43 87.61
CA GLU A 1030 42.40 -87.53 88.03
C GLU A 1030 42.91 -87.80 89.47
N ALA A 1031 42.43 -88.87 90.12
CA ALA A 1031 42.88 -89.29 91.45
C ALA A 1031 44.01 -90.34 91.43
N GLU A 1032 44.55 -90.73 90.27
CA GLU A 1032 45.58 -91.78 90.14
C GLU A 1032 46.72 -91.44 89.15
N ALA A 1033 46.99 -90.17 88.82
CA ALA A 1033 48.15 -89.82 88.01
C ALA A 1033 48.80 -88.49 88.46
N LYS A 1034 49.86 -88.66 89.26
CA LYS A 1034 50.92 -87.74 89.74
C LYS A 1034 50.74 -87.12 91.13
N GLU A 1035 51.53 -87.43 92.16
CA GLU A 1035 52.78 -88.23 92.34
C GLU A 1035 53.92 -88.13 91.30
#